data_AF-A0AAV9UCX3-F1
#
_entry.id   AF-A0AAV9UCX3-F1
#
_cell.length_a   1.000
_cell.length_b   1.000
_cell.length_c   1.000
_cell.angle_alpha   90.00
_cell.angle_beta   90.00
_cell.angle_gamma   90.00
#
_symmetry.space_group_name_H-M   'P 1'
#
loop_
_entity.id
_entity.type
_entity.pdbx_description
1 polymer ?
#
loop_
_entity_poly.entity_id
_entity_poly.type
_entity_poly.pdbx_seq_one_letter_code
_entity_poly.pdbx_strand_id
1 'polypeptide(L)'
;MARKRPYSFYFFLFLSTLSIAAHAIEPVPEHQDVQVPLGVPDNELPIDGVDSADHREDIDSQQFVTEALGLLNTIRPPPSHSRRKDSTSYWIHQGLYWLQKSLDFLFIANVPTQEEPLNGESRSAPAQMSKTLHEAVHLLMRALSMKNPDAMYLLAEMNFYGNWSHPRNTATAFGFYKELASLTGNSTAQSMLGFMYSTGYGGIIQKDQAKALLYHTFAALSGNARSEMTLAYRYHAGIGAPRNCEEAAFFYKRVADKAMDYYHSGPPGGHYLPRNNHKIVDEIGGTYGVGASVGHTGRASKRNDHNSLSLIDDIIEYLLLLSNKGDLAATQQLAKLYYEGPRGLTRDLRKARDLYFQLAKKMWTKDGKEIKDPSDIVIDVAAKAAGYLGRMYLRGEAVPQDFALARRWFARGLKYSDTNSQYGMAYLYEYGLAGLEKNAEKATKLYKSAAEDDHGAAQVAIGKIFYARGEYPIANKWFELATRHGEVEAYYYLAEINNQGNGRERSCGMATLYFKHVAEKVEALQAPLEWSHRMYKNGNKEAATLGFMMAAEQGYESGQANTAYLLDELKSRFPLDWWRVKRNDALDQELALMYWTRSAKQQNIDSYVKMGDYYLAGIGTEADAEKAAACYTAASEFTQSAQALWNLGWMYENGIGVGQDYHLAKRYYDQALETNAEAYLPVTMSLVKLRARSFWNTISGGTINAIGSDPEPEKKVTVKEWMKRWFSDEKPQYTHNKPGEFADQEGETPNAPQEGDKTHQADPGHEFYGDDDDEFLENMVILALAFSVVILVIYRNWRGQQQRGQPQQRRGPGQAPAQGPGNGHAPAPPPGPAPGFDPRNNPWQVPPPAGA
;
A
#
# COMPACT_ATOMS: atom_id res chain seq x y z
N MET A 1 -41.18 19.38 50.34
CA MET A 1 -41.17 17.98 49.85
C MET A 1 -40.33 17.92 48.57
N ALA A 2 -39.11 17.40 48.70
CA ALA A 2 -38.11 17.37 47.65
C ALA A 2 -37.91 15.94 47.14
N ARG A 3 -37.94 15.76 45.81
CA ARG A 3 -36.95 15.04 44.97
C ARG A 3 -37.55 14.78 43.58
N LYS A 4 -37.12 15.58 42.60
CA LYS A 4 -37.37 15.43 41.16
C LYS A 4 -36.02 15.24 40.45
N ARG A 5 -36.00 14.25 39.54
CA ARG A 5 -35.36 14.19 38.20
C ARG A 5 -33.91 14.72 38.03
N PRO A 6 -32.93 13.83 37.75
CA PRO A 6 -31.59 14.21 37.27
C PRO A 6 -31.44 13.88 35.78
N TYR A 7 -32.13 14.60 34.88
CA TYR A 7 -31.88 14.46 33.43
C TYR A 7 -31.92 15.79 32.66
N SER A 8 -32.47 16.87 33.25
CA SER A 8 -32.48 18.19 32.61
C SER A 8 -31.21 19.03 32.85
N PHE A 9 -30.32 18.62 33.77
CA PHE A 9 -29.13 19.39 34.13
C PHE A 9 -27.97 19.19 33.12
N TYR A 10 -27.87 18.00 32.50
CA TYR A 10 -26.85 17.72 31.48
C TYR A 10 -27.17 18.37 30.13
N PHE A 11 -28.45 18.55 29.80
CA PHE A 11 -28.86 19.16 28.54
C PHE A 11 -28.60 20.68 28.50
N PHE A 12 -28.68 21.35 29.66
CA PHE A 12 -28.39 22.79 29.77
C PHE A 12 -26.90 23.12 29.83
N LEU A 13 -26.06 22.22 30.35
CA LEU A 13 -24.59 22.35 30.34
C LEU A 13 -23.99 22.15 28.93
N PHE A 14 -24.66 21.37 28.09
CA PHE A 14 -24.27 21.16 26.68
C PHE A 14 -24.57 22.39 25.80
N LEU A 15 -25.62 23.16 26.13
CA LEU A 15 -25.98 24.38 25.40
C LEU A 15 -25.21 25.63 25.85
N SER A 16 -24.71 25.69 27.09
CA SER A 16 -23.94 26.84 27.59
C SER A 16 -22.48 26.87 27.10
N THR A 17 -21.91 25.72 26.74
CA THR A 17 -20.53 25.62 26.21
C THR A 17 -20.42 26.03 24.73
N LEU A 18 -21.54 26.00 23.99
CA LEU A 18 -21.62 26.46 22.60
C LEU A 18 -21.65 27.99 22.44
N SER A 19 -21.96 28.76 23.50
CA SER A 19 -21.99 30.23 23.44
C SER A 19 -20.69 30.94 23.84
N ILE A 20 -19.69 30.23 24.36
CA ILE A 20 -18.42 30.83 24.83
C ILE A 20 -17.34 30.84 23.71
N ALA A 21 -17.54 30.11 22.61
CA ALA A 21 -16.61 30.05 21.48
C ALA A 21 -16.80 31.17 20.42
N ALA A 22 -17.49 32.27 20.75
CA ALA A 22 -17.84 33.33 19.80
C ALA A 22 -17.24 34.72 20.11
N HIS A 23 -16.33 34.86 21.09
CA HIS A 23 -15.78 36.19 21.47
C HIS A 23 -14.27 36.18 21.73
N ALA A 24 -13.48 35.76 20.73
CA ALA A 24 -12.05 36.08 20.68
C ALA A 24 -11.62 36.24 19.21
N ILE A 25 -11.93 37.40 18.64
CA ILE A 25 -11.40 37.85 17.35
C ILE A 25 -10.72 39.19 17.61
N GLU A 26 -9.40 39.18 17.70
CA GLU A 26 -8.58 40.40 17.55
C GLU A 26 -8.13 40.49 16.08
N PRO A 27 -8.16 41.67 15.45
CA PRO A 27 -7.65 41.84 14.11
C PRO A 27 -6.13 42.03 14.14
N VAL A 28 -5.40 41.25 13.35
CA VAL A 28 -3.96 41.42 13.10
C VAL A 28 -3.77 42.09 11.73
N PRO A 29 -2.87 43.09 11.62
CA PRO A 29 -2.82 44.02 10.49
C PRO A 29 -2.09 43.48 9.25
N GLU A 30 -2.27 44.26 8.17
CA GLU A 30 -1.77 44.10 6.80
C GLU A 30 -0.25 43.88 6.64
N HIS A 31 0.03 43.24 5.51
CA HIS A 31 1.31 42.91 4.89
C HIS A 31 2.43 43.97 4.99
N GLN A 32 3.65 43.47 5.17
CA GLN A 32 4.84 44.07 4.57
C GLN A 32 5.59 42.99 3.78
N ASP A 33 5.73 43.23 2.48
CA ASP A 33 6.57 42.48 1.56
C ASP A 33 8.03 42.61 1.97
N VAL A 34 8.69 41.49 2.27
CA VAL A 34 10.14 41.43 2.43
C VAL A 34 10.71 40.67 1.24
N GLN A 35 11.08 41.42 0.21
CA GLN A 35 12.01 40.94 -0.81
C GLN A 35 13.39 40.81 -0.17
N VAL A 36 13.98 39.61 -0.19
CA VAL A 36 15.40 39.42 0.11
C VAL A 36 16.11 38.99 -1.18
N PRO A 37 17.20 39.68 -1.57
CA PRO A 37 17.78 39.55 -2.90
C PRO A 37 18.59 38.27 -3.07
N LEU A 38 18.48 37.69 -4.27
CA LEU A 38 19.47 36.79 -4.84
C LEU A 38 20.80 37.55 -4.95
N GLY A 39 21.79 37.17 -4.14
CA GLY A 39 23.12 37.75 -4.16
C GLY A 39 24.17 36.66 -3.97
N VAL A 40 24.69 36.16 -5.09
CA VAL A 40 26.01 35.53 -5.16
C VAL A 40 27.04 36.67 -5.06
N PRO A 41 27.97 36.68 -4.11
CA PRO A 41 29.10 37.60 -4.19
C PRO A 41 30.13 37.00 -5.14
N ASP A 42 30.13 37.47 -6.38
CA ASP A 42 31.30 37.43 -7.26
C ASP A 42 32.42 38.25 -6.60
N ASN A 43 33.51 37.59 -6.24
CA ASN A 43 34.79 38.25 -5.99
C ASN A 43 35.88 37.42 -6.68
N GLU A 44 36.19 37.81 -7.91
CA GLU A 44 37.44 37.47 -8.58
C GLU A 44 38.60 38.16 -7.86
N LEU A 45 39.62 37.40 -7.44
CA LEU A 45 40.96 37.90 -7.12
C LEU A 45 42.01 36.86 -7.54
N PRO A 46 43.26 37.30 -7.79
CA PRO A 46 43.98 36.99 -9.01
C PRO A 46 44.81 35.70 -8.97
N ILE A 47 44.99 35.15 -10.17
CA ILE A 47 45.83 33.99 -10.51
C ILE A 47 47.31 34.37 -10.33
N ASP A 48 48.04 33.62 -9.51
CA ASP A 48 49.49 33.46 -9.64
C ASP A 48 49.97 32.09 -9.10
N GLY A 49 50.71 31.36 -9.94
CA GLY A 49 51.68 30.33 -9.51
C GLY A 49 51.22 28.87 -9.49
N VAL A 50 51.16 28.23 -10.65
CA VAL A 50 50.95 26.78 -10.83
C VAL A 50 52.28 26.02 -10.71
N ASP A 51 52.25 24.90 -9.97
CA ASP A 51 53.02 23.64 -10.15
C ASP A 51 53.49 22.92 -8.85
N SER A 52 53.13 23.40 -7.65
CA SER A 52 53.30 22.59 -6.41
C SER A 52 52.21 22.74 -5.34
N ALA A 53 51.11 23.45 -5.65
CA ALA A 53 50.02 23.75 -4.71
C ALA A 53 48.88 22.72 -4.74
N ASP A 54 48.57 22.12 -5.90
CA ASP A 54 47.43 21.19 -6.08
C ASP A 54 47.42 20.04 -5.07
N HIS A 55 48.57 19.40 -4.83
CA HIS A 55 48.64 18.29 -3.88
C HIS A 55 48.50 18.71 -2.41
N ARG A 56 48.81 19.96 -2.04
CA ARG A 56 48.61 20.44 -0.67
C ARG A 56 47.16 20.88 -0.45
N GLU A 57 46.54 21.51 -1.44
CA GLU A 57 45.14 21.92 -1.40
C GLU A 57 44.18 20.71 -1.37
N ASP A 58 44.48 19.64 -2.12
CA ASP A 58 43.71 18.39 -2.04
C ASP A 58 43.78 17.74 -0.65
N ILE A 59 44.98 17.72 -0.03
CA ILE A 59 45.19 17.16 1.31
C ILE A 59 44.45 17.98 2.37
N ASP A 60 44.51 19.31 2.28
CA ASP A 60 43.85 20.21 3.21
C ASP A 60 42.32 20.16 3.06
N SER A 61 41.80 20.05 1.83
CA SER A 61 40.36 19.94 1.56
C SER A 61 39.76 18.64 2.13
N GLN A 62 40.46 17.51 1.98
CA GLN A 62 40.01 16.22 2.51
C GLN A 62 40.06 16.20 4.04
N GLN A 63 41.04 16.85 4.65
CA GLN A 63 41.11 17.00 6.11
C GLN A 63 39.86 17.69 6.66
N PHE A 64 39.42 18.80 6.05
CA PHE A 64 38.18 19.48 6.46
C PHE A 64 36.94 18.58 6.34
N VAL A 65 36.85 17.75 5.30
CA VAL A 65 35.75 16.79 5.14
C VAL A 65 35.79 15.73 6.25
N THR A 66 36.97 15.17 6.55
CA THR A 66 37.10 14.16 7.61
C THR A 66 36.79 14.72 8.99
N GLU A 67 37.19 15.95 9.28
CA GLU A 67 36.87 16.66 10.52
C GLU A 67 35.37 16.93 10.62
N ALA A 68 34.75 17.40 9.53
CA ALA A 68 33.31 17.60 9.46
C ALA A 68 32.54 16.29 9.69
N LEU A 69 32.95 15.17 9.06
CA LEU A 69 32.35 13.85 9.29
C LEU A 69 32.52 13.39 10.74
N GLY A 70 33.67 13.67 11.35
CA GLY A 70 33.91 13.44 12.77
C GLY A 70 32.86 14.15 13.64
N LEU A 71 32.61 15.44 13.38
CA LEU A 71 31.59 16.23 14.08
C LEU A 71 30.17 15.71 13.80
N LEU A 72 29.83 15.42 12.55
CA LEU A 72 28.50 14.91 12.16
C LEU A 72 28.18 13.57 12.84
N ASN A 73 29.17 12.69 13.02
CA ASN A 73 29.01 11.41 13.71
C ASN A 73 28.73 11.57 15.22
N THR A 74 29.09 12.70 15.83
CA THR A 74 28.74 12.98 17.23
C THR A 74 27.28 13.39 17.41
N ILE A 75 26.65 13.91 16.35
CA ILE A 75 25.27 14.38 16.38
C ILE A 75 24.36 13.16 16.38
N ARG A 76 23.75 12.89 17.54
CA ARG A 76 22.71 11.87 17.63
C ARG A 76 21.47 12.38 16.88
N PRO A 77 20.80 11.51 16.09
CA PRO A 77 19.48 11.86 15.58
C PRO A 77 18.57 12.19 16.78
N PRO A 78 17.64 13.14 16.64
CA PRO A 78 16.68 13.43 17.70
C PRO A 78 16.04 12.10 18.11
N PRO A 79 15.91 11.80 19.42
CA PRO A 79 15.32 10.56 19.85
C PRO A 79 13.96 10.45 19.19
N SER A 80 13.73 9.37 18.44
CA SER A 80 12.38 9.06 17.99
C SER A 80 11.58 8.95 19.27
N HIS A 81 10.71 9.92 19.54
CA HIS A 81 9.66 9.75 20.53
C HIS A 81 8.70 8.70 19.95
N SER A 82 9.14 7.44 19.92
CA SER A 82 8.25 6.33 20.22
C SER A 82 7.70 6.72 21.58
N ARG A 83 6.51 7.32 21.62
CA ARG A 83 5.68 7.24 22.81
C ARG A 83 5.59 5.75 23.11
N ARG A 84 6.47 5.28 24.00
CA ARG A 84 6.28 4.03 24.70
C ARG A 84 4.92 4.24 25.32
N LYS A 85 3.91 3.56 24.78
CA LYS A 85 2.56 3.63 25.29
C LYS A 85 2.66 3.09 26.71
N ASP A 86 2.76 3.98 27.68
CA ASP A 86 2.67 3.62 29.08
C ASP A 86 1.35 2.87 29.24
N SER A 87 1.33 1.74 29.95
CA SER A 87 0.13 0.87 30.02
C SER A 87 -1.09 1.59 30.60
N THR A 88 -0.88 2.67 31.37
CA THR A 88 -1.92 3.58 31.86
C THR A 88 -2.46 4.50 30.75
N SER A 89 -1.60 4.92 29.81
CA SER A 89 -2.00 5.65 28.61
C SER A 89 -2.72 4.76 27.60
N TYR A 90 -2.47 3.44 27.60
CA TYR A 90 -3.20 2.50 26.73
C TYR A 90 -4.69 2.50 27.06
N TRP A 91 -5.09 2.41 28.33
CA TRP A 91 -6.51 2.45 28.70
C TRP A 91 -7.17 3.81 28.46
N ILE A 92 -6.41 4.90 28.62
CA ILE A 92 -6.90 6.26 28.31
C ILE A 92 -7.00 6.46 26.80
N HIS A 93 -6.07 5.94 26.00
CA HIS A 93 -6.10 5.97 24.54
C HIS A 93 -7.13 4.99 23.97
N GLN A 94 -7.35 3.83 24.57
CA GLN A 94 -8.42 2.89 24.21
C GLN A 94 -9.77 3.50 24.59
N GLY A 95 -9.86 4.12 25.76
CA GLY A 95 -11.02 4.88 26.20
C GLY A 95 -11.31 6.05 25.25
N LEU A 96 -10.31 6.86 24.91
CA LEU A 96 -10.42 7.94 23.93
C LEU A 96 -10.67 7.42 22.51
N TYR A 97 -10.15 6.26 22.14
CA TYR A 97 -10.37 5.64 20.83
C TYR A 97 -11.79 5.09 20.71
N TRP A 98 -12.32 4.43 21.74
CA TRP A 98 -13.71 4.00 21.79
C TRP A 98 -14.66 5.19 21.94
N LEU A 99 -14.25 6.22 22.68
CA LEU A 99 -14.99 7.48 22.78
C LEU A 99 -15.00 8.20 21.42
N GLN A 100 -13.86 8.25 20.72
CA GLN A 100 -13.73 8.81 19.38
C GLN A 100 -14.50 7.98 18.36
N LYS A 101 -14.39 6.66 18.34
CA LYS A 101 -15.23 5.75 17.53
C LYS A 101 -16.72 5.91 17.83
N SER A 102 -17.09 6.09 19.10
CA SER A 102 -18.47 6.34 19.49
C SER A 102 -18.93 7.73 19.07
N LEU A 103 -18.04 8.72 19.09
CA LEU A 103 -18.29 10.06 18.58
C LEU A 103 -18.35 10.09 17.06
N ASP A 104 -17.53 9.32 16.35
CA ASP A 104 -17.55 9.14 14.89
C ASP A 104 -18.81 8.39 14.43
N PHE A 105 -19.31 7.46 15.27
CA PHE A 105 -20.57 6.75 15.06
C PHE A 105 -21.80 7.63 15.35
N LEU A 106 -21.73 8.50 16.36
CA LEU A 106 -22.83 9.39 16.78
C LEU A 106 -22.85 10.74 16.05
N PHE A 107 -21.69 11.20 15.58
CA PHE A 107 -21.49 12.40 14.80
C PHE A 107 -20.60 12.01 13.63
N ILE A 108 -21.15 12.01 12.42
CA ILE A 108 -20.39 11.82 11.17
C ILE A 108 -19.44 13.03 11.04
N ALA A 109 -18.37 13.09 11.81
CA ALA A 109 -17.43 14.20 11.91
C ALA A 109 -16.14 13.67 12.52
N ASN A 110 -15.20 13.27 11.65
CA ASN A 110 -13.82 13.00 12.03
C ASN A 110 -13.29 14.20 12.82
N VAL A 111 -13.09 14.07 14.13
CA VAL A 111 -12.36 15.06 14.91
C VAL A 111 -10.90 14.97 14.47
N PRO A 112 -10.32 16.03 13.88
CA PRO A 112 -8.96 15.96 13.40
C PRO A 112 -7.98 15.92 14.56
N THR A 113 -7.05 14.96 14.51
CA THR A 113 -5.73 15.21 15.10
C THR A 113 -5.12 16.38 14.32
N GLN A 114 -4.48 17.33 15.01
CA GLN A 114 -3.80 18.43 14.32
C GLN A 114 -2.71 17.84 13.43
N GLU A 115 -2.99 17.75 12.13
CA GLU A 115 -2.00 17.43 11.11
C GLU A 115 -1.41 18.76 10.63
N GLU A 116 -0.11 18.92 10.79
CA GLU A 116 0.63 20.03 10.20
C GLU A 116 0.60 19.94 8.67
N PRO A 117 0.45 21.08 7.97
CA PRO A 117 0.34 21.13 6.52
C PRO A 117 1.65 20.70 5.83
N LEU A 118 1.52 19.94 4.73
CA LEU A 118 2.62 19.38 3.93
C LEU A 118 3.37 20.38 3.02
N ASN A 119 2.99 21.66 3.00
CA ASN A 119 3.73 22.74 2.35
C ASN A 119 3.30 24.11 2.89
N GLY A 120 3.41 24.33 4.19
CA GLY A 120 3.74 25.67 4.67
C GLY A 120 5.24 25.73 4.74
N GLU A 121 5.88 26.86 4.41
CA GLU A 121 7.14 27.19 5.06
C GLU A 121 7.01 26.73 6.49
N SER A 122 7.89 25.83 6.93
CA SER A 122 7.96 25.49 8.33
C SER A 122 8.27 26.80 9.05
N ARG A 123 7.24 27.50 9.50
CA ARG A 123 7.32 28.52 10.54
C ARG A 123 7.49 27.82 11.89
N SER A 124 8.17 26.66 11.92
CA SER A 124 9.10 26.43 13.00
C SER A 124 10.10 27.58 12.89
N ALA A 125 10.13 28.44 13.90
CA ALA A 125 11.26 29.34 14.07
C ALA A 125 12.55 28.55 13.75
N PRO A 126 13.47 29.06 12.91
CA PRO A 126 14.56 28.28 12.37
C PRO A 126 15.20 27.54 13.53
N ALA A 127 15.05 26.21 13.53
CA ALA A 127 15.55 25.40 14.62
C ALA A 127 17.04 25.71 14.71
N GLN A 128 17.43 26.44 15.76
CA GLN A 128 18.74 27.05 15.82
C GLN A 128 19.75 25.91 15.71
N MET A 129 20.48 25.89 14.59
CA MET A 129 21.38 24.78 14.27
C MET A 129 22.26 24.51 15.48
N SER A 130 22.41 23.23 15.85
CA SER A 130 23.35 22.89 16.91
C SER A 130 24.72 23.46 16.56
N LYS A 131 25.44 23.99 17.55
CA LYS A 131 26.76 24.63 17.31
C LYS A 131 27.70 23.69 16.55
N THR A 132 27.66 22.40 16.88
CA THR A 132 28.41 21.33 16.23
C THR A 132 28.03 21.13 14.76
N LEU A 133 26.73 21.22 14.43
CA LEU A 133 26.28 21.15 13.04
C LEU A 133 26.72 22.37 12.24
N HIS A 134 26.63 23.56 12.83
CA HIS A 134 27.04 24.79 12.17
C HIS A 134 28.55 24.78 11.85
N GLU A 135 29.37 24.33 12.81
CA GLU A 135 30.81 24.14 12.62
C GLU A 135 31.12 23.12 11.51
N ALA A 136 30.44 21.97 11.51
CA ALA A 136 30.60 20.97 10.46
C ALA A 136 30.23 21.52 9.06
N VAL A 137 29.11 22.24 8.94
CA VAL A 137 28.70 22.88 7.68
C VAL A 137 29.72 23.92 7.23
N HIS A 138 30.28 24.70 8.16
CA HIS A 138 31.30 25.69 7.85
C HIS A 138 32.61 25.06 7.34
N LEU A 139 33.04 23.94 7.94
CA LEU A 139 34.18 23.15 7.42
C LEU A 139 33.89 22.60 6.02
N LEU A 140 32.69 22.07 5.79
CA LEU A 140 32.28 21.61 4.45
C LEU A 140 32.23 22.75 3.43
N MET A 141 31.78 23.95 3.81
CA MET A 141 31.78 25.12 2.94
C MET A 141 33.20 25.58 2.57
N ARG A 142 34.17 25.44 3.48
CA ARG A 142 35.59 25.68 3.16
C ARG A 142 36.09 24.65 2.14
N ALA A 143 35.85 23.37 2.36
CA ALA A 143 36.19 22.32 1.40
C ALA A 143 35.49 22.52 0.03
N LEU A 144 34.27 23.05 0.03
CA LEU A 144 33.55 23.40 -1.20
C LEU A 144 34.23 24.52 -1.98
N SER A 145 34.80 25.54 -1.31
CA SER A 145 35.59 26.58 -2.01
C SER A 145 36.80 26.02 -2.75
N MET A 146 37.30 24.86 -2.31
CA MET A 146 38.38 24.09 -2.96
C MET A 146 37.83 23.07 -3.99
N LYS A 147 36.54 23.11 -4.31
CA LYS A 147 35.84 22.20 -5.24
C LYS A 147 35.98 20.71 -4.90
N ASN A 148 36.12 20.38 -3.62
CA ASN A 148 36.19 18.99 -3.19
C ASN A 148 34.85 18.26 -3.47
N PRO A 149 34.86 17.12 -4.17
CA PRO A 149 33.64 16.42 -4.58
C PRO A 149 32.88 15.79 -3.41
N ASP A 150 33.58 15.32 -2.37
CA ASP A 150 32.96 14.71 -1.18
C ASP A 150 32.23 15.77 -0.35
N ALA A 151 32.82 16.96 -0.21
CA ALA A 151 32.19 18.09 0.45
C ALA A 151 30.90 18.53 -0.26
N MET A 152 30.96 18.62 -1.59
CA MET A 152 29.82 18.98 -2.44
C MET A 152 28.70 17.93 -2.34
N TYR A 153 29.04 16.65 -2.34
CA TYR A 153 28.08 15.56 -2.14
C TYR A 153 27.40 15.63 -0.77
N LEU A 154 28.17 15.77 0.31
CA LEU A 154 27.63 15.85 1.66
C LEU A 154 26.71 17.06 1.85
N LEU A 155 27.11 18.23 1.34
CA LEU A 155 26.26 19.41 1.36
C LEU A 155 24.99 19.21 0.53
N ALA A 156 25.07 18.55 -0.63
CA ALA A 156 23.89 18.22 -1.43
C ALA A 156 22.91 17.31 -0.66
N GLU A 157 23.41 16.24 -0.04
CA GLU A 157 22.63 15.29 0.76
C GLU A 157 21.98 15.97 1.98
N MET A 158 22.72 16.83 2.69
CA MET A 158 22.21 17.60 3.83
C MET A 158 21.09 18.56 3.41
N ASN A 159 21.27 19.29 2.32
CA ASN A 159 20.27 20.21 1.78
C ASN A 159 19.04 19.46 1.22
N PHE A 160 19.25 18.26 0.68
CA PHE A 160 18.18 17.48 0.05
C PHE A 160 17.30 16.72 1.04
N TYR A 161 17.90 15.98 1.98
CA TYR A 161 17.19 15.14 2.96
C TYR A 161 16.90 15.87 4.29
N GLY A 162 17.61 16.97 4.59
CA GLY A 162 17.53 17.62 5.90
C GLY A 162 18.15 16.79 7.03
N ASN A 163 19.16 15.97 6.70
CA ASN A 163 19.86 15.14 7.69
C ASN A 163 20.44 15.99 8.83
N TRP A 164 20.52 15.41 10.04
CA TRP A 164 21.00 16.10 11.25
C TRP A 164 20.21 17.37 11.63
N SER A 165 18.95 17.48 11.19
CA SER A 165 18.11 18.68 11.36
C SER A 165 18.64 19.90 10.59
N HIS A 166 19.40 19.70 9.51
CA HIS A 166 19.77 20.75 8.58
C HIS A 166 18.52 21.25 7.83
N PRO A 167 18.36 22.58 7.62
CA PRO A 167 17.23 23.10 6.86
C PRO A 167 17.25 22.55 5.44
N ARG A 168 16.08 22.14 4.95
CA ARG A 168 15.95 21.59 3.61
C ARG A 168 15.95 22.71 2.59
N ASN A 169 16.83 22.60 1.59
CA ASN A 169 16.85 23.48 0.44
C ASN A 169 17.15 22.67 -0.82
N THR A 170 16.08 22.33 -1.54
CA THR A 170 16.18 21.49 -2.74
C THR A 170 16.88 22.21 -3.90
N ALA A 171 16.92 23.54 -3.92
CA ALA A 171 17.50 24.33 -5.01
C ALA A 171 19.04 24.34 -4.92
N THR A 172 19.58 24.55 -3.72
CA THR A 172 21.02 24.43 -3.46
C THR A 172 21.50 23.00 -3.69
N ALA A 173 20.72 22.00 -3.23
CA ALA A 173 21.01 20.60 -3.50
C ALA A 173 21.08 20.28 -4.99
N PHE A 174 20.12 20.77 -5.80
CA PHE A 174 20.14 20.59 -7.25
C PHE A 174 21.39 21.21 -7.89
N GLY A 175 21.78 22.42 -7.46
CA GLY A 175 23.02 23.07 -7.90
C GLY A 175 24.24 22.19 -7.65
N PHE A 176 24.41 21.70 -6.41
CA PHE A 176 25.54 20.85 -6.04
C PHE A 176 25.54 19.51 -6.78
N TYR A 177 24.39 18.83 -6.94
CA TYR A 177 24.35 17.59 -7.71
C TYR A 177 24.71 17.81 -9.18
N LYS A 178 24.26 18.92 -9.78
CA LYS A 178 24.56 19.27 -11.17
C LYS A 178 26.05 19.54 -11.35
N GLU A 179 26.64 20.33 -10.46
CA GLU A 179 28.07 20.64 -10.48
C GLU A 179 28.90 19.36 -10.29
N LEU A 180 28.57 18.55 -9.28
CA LEU A 180 29.26 17.30 -8.98
C LEU A 180 29.21 16.31 -10.16
N ALA A 181 28.05 16.18 -10.80
CA ALA A 181 27.88 15.34 -11.97
C ALA A 181 28.71 15.85 -13.16
N SER A 182 28.87 17.17 -13.32
CA SER A 182 29.67 17.76 -14.39
C SER A 182 31.18 17.67 -14.18
N LEU A 183 31.63 17.76 -12.92
CA LEU A 183 33.05 17.74 -12.57
C LEU A 183 33.63 16.32 -12.59
N THR A 184 32.93 15.37 -11.96
CA THR A 184 33.48 14.03 -11.66
C THR A 184 32.76 12.89 -12.37
N GLY A 185 31.57 13.14 -12.91
CA GLY A 185 30.71 12.07 -13.41
C GLY A 185 30.18 11.14 -12.32
N ASN A 186 30.08 11.63 -11.06
CA ASN A 186 29.63 10.83 -9.93
C ASN A 186 28.26 10.17 -10.19
N SER A 187 28.21 8.84 -10.06
CA SER A 187 27.03 8.04 -10.40
C SER A 187 25.83 8.30 -9.49
N THR A 188 26.08 8.60 -8.20
CA THR A 188 25.02 8.94 -7.24
C THR A 188 24.43 10.31 -7.55
N ALA A 189 25.28 11.30 -7.86
CA ALA A 189 24.83 12.63 -8.26
C ALA A 189 23.98 12.57 -9.54
N GLN A 190 24.43 11.82 -10.55
CA GLN A 190 23.66 11.56 -11.76
C GLN A 190 22.33 10.85 -11.47
N SER A 191 22.32 9.85 -10.57
CA SER A 191 21.09 9.19 -10.14
C SER A 191 20.10 10.15 -9.47
N MET A 192 20.59 11.09 -8.66
CA MET A 192 19.78 12.11 -7.98
C MET A 192 19.23 13.14 -8.96
N LEU A 193 20.03 13.59 -9.93
CA LEU A 193 19.55 14.44 -11.03
C LEU A 193 18.46 13.73 -11.85
N GLY A 194 18.65 12.45 -12.16
CA GLY A 194 17.64 11.63 -12.83
C GLY A 194 16.30 11.63 -12.08
N PHE A 195 16.34 11.41 -10.76
CA PHE A 195 15.17 11.46 -9.88
C PHE A 195 14.51 12.85 -9.84
N MET A 196 15.31 13.91 -9.73
CA MET A 196 14.80 15.28 -9.69
C MET A 196 14.10 15.64 -11.02
N TYR A 197 14.71 15.31 -12.17
CA TYR A 197 14.09 15.55 -13.48
C TYR A 197 12.85 14.69 -13.71
N SER A 198 12.79 13.47 -13.14
CA SER A 198 11.63 12.59 -13.33
C SER A 198 10.40 13.03 -12.54
N THR A 199 10.60 13.51 -11.32
CA THR A 199 9.52 13.84 -10.38
C THR A 199 9.19 15.33 -10.34
N GLY A 200 10.15 16.20 -10.67
CA GLY A 200 10.02 17.65 -10.45
C GLY A 200 9.96 18.02 -8.97
N TYR A 201 10.52 17.17 -8.10
CA TYR A 201 10.42 17.31 -6.66
C TYR A 201 10.91 18.67 -6.15
N GLY A 202 10.12 19.32 -5.30
CA GLY A 202 10.41 20.63 -4.73
C GLY A 202 10.12 21.82 -5.66
N GLY A 203 9.50 21.60 -6.83
CA GLY A 203 9.00 22.65 -7.71
C GLY A 203 10.06 23.54 -8.38
N ILE A 204 11.35 23.19 -8.26
CA ILE A 204 12.47 23.99 -8.79
C ILE A 204 12.66 23.82 -10.29
N ILE A 205 12.41 22.60 -10.78
CA ILE A 205 12.60 22.24 -12.18
C ILE A 205 11.32 21.62 -12.73
N GLN A 206 11.06 21.90 -14.01
CA GLN A 206 10.00 21.23 -14.74
C GLN A 206 10.38 19.77 -14.99
N LYS A 207 9.37 18.88 -14.93
CA LYS A 207 9.53 17.45 -15.20
C LYS A 207 10.02 17.25 -16.63
N ASP A 208 11.12 16.52 -16.80
CA ASP A 208 11.73 16.23 -18.10
C ASP A 208 12.15 14.75 -18.14
N GLN A 209 11.28 13.92 -18.72
CA GLN A 209 11.51 12.47 -18.76
C GLN A 209 12.70 12.08 -19.65
N ALA A 210 13.05 12.90 -20.65
CA ALA A 210 14.18 12.62 -21.53
C ALA A 210 15.51 12.84 -20.80
N LYS A 211 15.65 13.96 -20.08
CA LYS A 211 16.81 14.20 -19.21
C LYS A 211 16.88 13.19 -18.08
N ALA A 212 15.74 12.85 -17.47
CA ALA A 212 15.69 11.83 -16.43
C ALA A 212 16.26 10.50 -16.93
N LEU A 213 15.81 10.05 -18.12
CA LEU A 213 16.33 8.84 -18.76
C LEU A 213 17.84 8.96 -19.00
N LEU A 214 18.31 10.07 -19.56
CA LEU A 214 19.72 10.31 -19.84
C LEU A 214 20.60 10.20 -18.58
N TYR A 215 20.27 10.91 -17.51
CA TYR A 215 21.05 10.86 -16.27
C TYR A 215 21.01 9.48 -15.61
N HIS A 216 19.86 8.81 -15.61
CA HIS A 216 19.79 7.42 -15.13
C HIS A 216 20.62 6.46 -15.98
N THR A 217 20.70 6.64 -17.31
CA THR A 217 21.57 5.83 -18.17
C THR A 217 23.05 5.98 -17.82
N PHE A 218 23.55 7.21 -17.63
CA PHE A 218 24.94 7.41 -17.20
C PHE A 218 25.22 6.83 -15.81
N ALA A 219 24.30 7.02 -14.86
CA ALA A 219 24.41 6.45 -13.53
C ALA A 219 24.38 4.90 -13.54
N ALA A 220 23.56 4.29 -14.38
CA ALA A 220 23.48 2.83 -14.50
C ALA A 220 24.69 2.22 -15.23
N LEU A 221 25.24 2.92 -16.23
CA LEU A 221 26.47 2.50 -16.90
C LEU A 221 27.66 2.53 -15.93
N SER A 222 27.70 3.51 -15.03
CA SER A 222 28.70 3.60 -13.94
C SER A 222 28.41 2.66 -12.75
N GLY A 223 27.37 1.82 -12.81
CA GLY A 223 27.12 0.78 -11.83
C GLY A 223 26.26 1.20 -10.64
N ASN A 224 25.54 2.33 -10.69
CA ASN A 224 24.62 2.73 -9.63
C ASN A 224 23.38 1.83 -9.61
N ALA A 225 23.20 1.05 -8.53
CA ALA A 225 22.10 0.09 -8.40
C ALA A 225 20.71 0.74 -8.47
N ARG A 226 20.52 1.95 -7.90
CA ARG A 226 19.22 2.65 -7.93
C ARG A 226 18.84 3.01 -9.36
N SER A 227 19.78 3.54 -10.13
CA SER A 227 19.54 3.90 -11.52
C SER A 227 19.39 2.69 -12.44
N GLU A 228 20.15 1.61 -12.22
CA GLU A 228 19.93 0.34 -12.93
C GLU A 228 18.51 -0.19 -12.69
N MET A 229 18.05 -0.20 -11.44
CA MET A 229 16.69 -0.61 -11.07
C MET A 229 15.62 0.29 -11.71
N THR A 230 15.81 1.62 -11.67
CA THR A 230 14.91 2.58 -12.31
C THR A 230 14.85 2.41 -13.83
N LEU A 231 15.97 2.20 -14.52
CA LEU A 231 15.98 1.95 -15.97
C LEU A 231 15.29 0.63 -16.31
N ALA A 232 15.57 -0.43 -15.54
CA ALA A 232 14.94 -1.72 -15.73
C ALA A 232 13.40 -1.59 -15.66
N TYR A 233 12.90 -0.87 -14.66
CA TYR A 233 11.48 -0.57 -14.54
C TYR A 233 10.96 0.30 -15.69
N ARG A 234 11.70 1.33 -16.11
CA ARG A 234 11.31 2.20 -17.24
C ARG A 234 11.17 1.44 -18.54
N TYR A 235 12.11 0.55 -18.88
CA TYR A 235 12.01 -0.31 -20.09
C TYR A 235 10.92 -1.37 -19.95
N HIS A 236 10.69 -1.90 -18.74
CA HIS A 236 9.62 -2.87 -18.50
C HIS A 236 8.22 -2.25 -18.67
N ALA A 237 8.00 -1.08 -18.06
CA ALA A 237 6.72 -0.38 -18.03
C ALA A 237 6.50 0.54 -19.26
N GLY A 238 7.55 0.92 -19.97
CA GLY A 238 7.50 1.84 -21.12
C GLY A 238 7.41 3.31 -20.71
N ILE A 239 8.18 3.75 -19.70
CA ILE A 239 8.13 5.12 -19.14
C ILE A 239 9.29 5.94 -19.68
N GLY A 240 8.99 6.89 -20.58
CA GLY A 240 10.01 7.73 -21.24
C GLY A 240 10.88 6.96 -22.25
N ALA A 241 10.61 5.67 -22.46
CA ALA A 241 11.25 4.79 -23.43
C ALA A 241 10.23 3.74 -23.92
N PRO A 242 10.37 3.18 -25.13
CA PRO A 242 9.53 2.09 -25.58
C PRO A 242 9.73 0.84 -24.70
N ARG A 243 8.70 0.00 -24.59
CA ARG A 243 8.79 -1.25 -23.83
C ARG A 243 9.79 -2.20 -24.48
N ASN A 244 10.78 -2.64 -23.71
CA ASN A 244 11.80 -3.59 -24.17
C ASN A 244 12.12 -4.58 -23.05
N CYS A 245 11.80 -5.86 -23.26
CA CYS A 245 12.05 -6.91 -22.27
C CYS A 245 13.53 -7.31 -22.16
N GLU A 246 14.33 -7.14 -23.21
CA GLU A 246 15.74 -7.53 -23.20
C GLU A 246 16.57 -6.54 -22.39
N GLU A 247 16.36 -5.23 -22.63
CA GLU A 247 16.98 -4.16 -21.84
C GLU A 247 16.53 -4.20 -20.38
N ALA A 248 15.24 -4.46 -20.13
CA ALA A 248 14.73 -4.64 -18.77
C ALA A 248 15.40 -5.83 -18.07
N ALA A 249 15.48 -7.00 -18.74
CA ALA A 249 16.16 -8.18 -18.20
C ALA A 249 17.65 -7.89 -17.93
N PHE A 250 18.32 -7.17 -18.82
CA PHE A 250 19.73 -6.80 -18.67
C PHE A 250 19.98 -5.97 -17.40
N PHE A 251 19.24 -4.88 -17.21
CA PHE A 251 19.43 -4.04 -16.02
C PHE A 251 18.95 -4.72 -14.73
N TYR A 252 17.80 -5.42 -14.75
CA TYR A 252 17.35 -6.18 -13.58
C TYR A 252 18.33 -7.29 -13.19
N LYS A 253 18.96 -7.96 -14.17
CA LYS A 253 19.99 -8.95 -13.90
C LYS A 253 21.18 -8.33 -13.17
N ARG A 254 21.70 -7.18 -13.62
CA ARG A 254 22.82 -6.50 -12.94
C ARG A 254 22.50 -6.15 -11.48
N VAL A 255 21.28 -5.71 -11.22
CA VAL A 255 20.79 -5.45 -9.85
C VAL A 255 20.65 -6.75 -9.07
N ALA A 256 20.09 -7.80 -9.69
CA ALA A 256 19.92 -9.11 -9.07
C ALA A 256 21.27 -9.77 -8.74
N ASP A 257 22.28 -9.60 -9.59
CA ASP A 257 23.65 -10.07 -9.34
C ASP A 257 24.22 -9.38 -8.09
N LYS A 258 24.13 -8.04 -8.01
CA LYS A 258 24.55 -7.29 -6.80
C LYS A 258 23.74 -7.67 -5.57
N ALA A 259 22.44 -7.92 -5.73
CA ALA A 259 21.57 -8.38 -4.67
C ALA A 259 21.99 -9.77 -4.16
N MET A 260 22.44 -10.66 -5.05
CA MET A 260 22.94 -11.98 -4.69
C MET A 260 24.34 -11.94 -4.10
N ASP A 261 25.22 -11.07 -4.58
CA ASP A 261 26.51 -10.79 -3.95
C ASP A 261 26.33 -10.25 -2.54
N TYR A 262 25.40 -9.31 -2.35
CA TYR A 262 25.02 -8.84 -1.03
C TYR A 262 24.53 -10.02 -0.19
N TYR A 263 23.53 -10.78 -0.64
CA TYR A 263 22.98 -11.92 0.10
C TYR A 263 24.06 -12.94 0.51
N HIS A 264 24.95 -13.34 -0.40
CA HIS A 264 26.03 -14.30 -0.16
C HIS A 264 27.16 -13.76 0.74
N SER A 265 27.36 -12.44 0.80
CA SER A 265 28.33 -11.81 1.72
C SER A 265 27.97 -12.01 3.20
N GLY A 266 26.78 -12.54 3.48
CA GLY A 266 26.28 -12.81 4.82
C GLY A 266 26.88 -14.06 5.46
N PRO A 267 26.45 -14.36 6.70
CA PRO A 267 26.81 -15.62 7.35
C PRO A 267 26.27 -16.83 6.56
N PRO A 268 26.79 -18.05 6.80
CA PRO A 268 26.34 -19.28 6.11
C PRO A 268 24.82 -19.38 5.96
N GLY A 269 24.34 -19.48 4.71
CA GLY A 269 22.91 -19.40 4.37
C GLY A 269 22.35 -17.98 4.16
N GLY A 270 23.23 -17.00 3.93
CA GLY A 270 22.90 -15.66 3.46
C GLY A 270 22.48 -14.63 4.53
N HIS A 271 22.43 -13.36 4.13
CA HIS A 271 21.88 -12.29 4.97
C HIS A 271 20.39 -12.49 5.24
N TYR A 272 19.96 -12.05 6.42
CA TYR A 272 18.54 -11.90 6.70
C TYR A 272 17.99 -10.71 5.91
N LEU A 273 16.94 -10.95 5.13
CA LEU A 273 16.30 -9.93 4.29
C LEU A 273 15.04 -9.40 5.01
N PRO A 274 15.06 -8.18 5.56
CA PRO A 274 13.87 -7.59 6.17
C PRO A 274 12.80 -7.33 5.10
N ARG A 275 11.53 -7.48 5.47
CA ARG A 275 10.38 -7.23 4.59
C ARG A 275 9.80 -5.84 4.87
N ASN A 276 10.43 -4.78 4.35
CA ASN A 276 9.92 -3.41 4.49
C ASN A 276 9.09 -2.97 3.28
N ASN A 277 9.07 -3.71 2.17
CA ASN A 277 8.19 -3.48 1.02
C ASN A 277 6.72 -3.82 1.36
N HIS A 278 6.03 -2.90 2.04
CA HIS A 278 4.62 -3.01 2.36
C HIS A 278 3.89 -1.68 2.17
N LYS A 279 2.57 -1.76 1.98
CA LYS A 279 1.74 -0.59 1.87
C LYS A 279 1.33 -0.09 3.26
N ILE A 280 1.42 1.22 3.46
CA ILE A 280 0.96 1.91 4.66
C ILE A 280 -0.56 1.78 4.79
N VAL A 281 -1.28 1.89 3.67
CA VAL A 281 -2.74 1.76 3.66
C VAL A 281 -3.18 0.43 4.27
N ASP A 282 -2.37 -0.63 4.13
CA ASP A 282 -2.71 -1.94 4.70
C ASP A 282 -2.72 -1.95 6.24
N GLU A 283 -2.05 -1.00 6.91
CA GLU A 283 -2.09 -0.86 8.36
C GLU A 283 -3.36 -0.16 8.87
N ILE A 284 -4.01 0.62 7.99
CA ILE A 284 -5.15 1.48 8.33
C ILE A 284 -6.49 0.81 7.93
N GLY A 285 -6.43 -0.34 7.26
CA GLY A 285 -7.59 -1.06 6.73
C GLY A 285 -7.75 -0.98 5.21
N GLY A 286 -6.72 -0.53 4.50
CA GLY A 286 -6.71 -0.34 3.06
C GLY A 286 -7.14 1.06 2.63
N THR A 287 -7.08 1.31 1.32
CA THR A 287 -7.24 2.65 0.73
C THR A 287 -8.64 3.26 0.95
N TYR A 288 -9.66 2.42 1.02
CA TYR A 288 -11.07 2.79 1.25
C TYR A 288 -11.55 2.44 2.66
N GLY A 289 -10.66 1.92 3.53
CA GLY A 289 -10.99 1.44 4.86
C GLY A 289 -11.35 -0.04 4.93
N VAL A 290 -11.41 -0.53 6.18
CA VAL A 290 -11.63 -1.95 6.51
C VAL A 290 -12.96 -2.40 5.90
N GLY A 291 -12.94 -3.53 5.19
CA GLY A 291 -14.14 -4.09 4.59
C GLY A 291 -14.57 -3.52 3.24
N ALA A 292 -13.99 -2.41 2.81
CA ALA A 292 -14.19 -1.86 1.46
C ALA A 292 -12.99 -2.17 0.54
N SER A 293 -11.79 -2.07 1.09
CA SER A 293 -10.53 -2.32 0.37
C SER A 293 -10.29 -3.81 0.17
N VAL A 294 -9.78 -4.22 -0.99
CA VAL A 294 -9.65 -5.67 -1.30
C VAL A 294 -8.69 -6.37 -0.33
N GLY A 295 -7.62 -5.69 0.09
CA GLY A 295 -6.67 -6.23 1.05
C GLY A 295 -7.29 -6.59 2.42
N HIS A 296 -8.47 -6.06 2.74
CA HIS A 296 -9.09 -6.16 4.07
C HIS A 296 -10.53 -6.69 4.00
N THR A 297 -10.84 -7.47 2.97
CA THR A 297 -12.16 -8.11 2.79
C THR A 297 -12.07 -9.64 2.77
N GLY A 298 -13.10 -10.31 3.28
CA GLY A 298 -13.27 -11.77 3.18
C GLY A 298 -12.04 -12.59 3.61
N ARG A 299 -11.57 -13.48 2.72
CA ARG A 299 -10.39 -14.34 2.98
C ARG A 299 -9.07 -13.58 2.99
N ALA A 300 -8.99 -12.43 2.31
CA ALA A 300 -7.79 -11.59 2.29
C ALA A 300 -7.56 -10.91 3.64
N SER A 301 -8.64 -10.46 4.30
CA SER A 301 -8.62 -9.93 5.67
C SER A 301 -7.94 -10.90 6.65
N LYS A 302 -8.35 -12.18 6.67
CA LYS A 302 -7.75 -13.21 7.55
C LYS A 302 -6.25 -13.44 7.33
N ARG A 303 -5.76 -13.28 6.10
CA ARG A 303 -4.33 -13.41 5.78
C ARG A 303 -3.52 -12.18 6.20
N ASN A 304 -4.10 -10.99 6.04
CA ASN A 304 -3.48 -9.73 6.43
C ASN A 304 -3.56 -9.47 7.94
N ASP A 305 -4.56 -10.02 8.64
CA ASP A 305 -4.69 -9.96 10.09
C ASP A 305 -3.45 -10.52 10.80
N HIS A 306 -2.89 -11.65 10.32
CA HIS A 306 -1.65 -12.24 10.85
C HIS A 306 -0.41 -11.34 10.69
N ASN A 307 -0.48 -10.34 9.80
CA ASN A 307 0.59 -9.38 9.52
C ASN A 307 0.30 -7.97 10.06
N SER A 308 -0.84 -7.76 10.73
CA SER A 308 -1.18 -6.47 11.33
C SER A 308 -0.35 -6.24 12.59
N LEU A 309 0.28 -5.06 12.71
CA LEU A 309 1.18 -4.76 13.83
C LEU A 309 0.50 -4.88 15.20
N SER A 310 -0.78 -4.53 15.29
CA SER A 310 -1.55 -4.62 16.53
C SER A 310 -1.80 -6.06 16.97
N LEU A 311 -2.02 -6.99 16.03
CA LEU A 311 -2.28 -8.39 16.37
C LEU A 311 -0.99 -9.15 16.72
N ILE A 312 0.17 -8.74 16.18
CA ILE A 312 1.45 -9.41 16.49
C ILE A 312 1.80 -9.25 17.96
N ASP A 313 1.58 -8.07 18.54
CA ASP A 313 1.78 -7.84 19.98
C ASP A 313 0.83 -8.74 20.80
N ASP A 314 -0.45 -8.84 20.43
CA ASP A 314 -1.43 -9.71 21.08
C ASP A 314 -1.07 -11.20 20.97
N ILE A 315 -0.60 -11.65 19.79
CA ILE A 315 -0.14 -13.02 19.56
C ILE A 315 1.07 -13.32 20.43
N ILE A 316 2.03 -12.40 20.52
CA ILE A 316 3.22 -12.57 21.36
C ILE A 316 2.82 -12.64 22.83
N GLU A 317 1.93 -11.77 23.30
CA GLU A 317 1.42 -11.80 24.66
C GLU A 317 0.71 -13.13 24.97
N TYR A 318 -0.13 -13.60 24.05
CA TYR A 318 -0.80 -14.89 24.15
C TYR A 318 0.19 -16.06 24.21
N LEU A 319 1.18 -16.10 23.31
CA LEU A 319 2.20 -17.15 23.28
C LEU A 319 3.11 -17.10 24.51
N LEU A 320 3.41 -15.91 25.02
CA LEU A 320 4.13 -15.73 26.29
C LEU A 320 3.32 -16.31 27.46
N LEU A 321 2.01 -16.04 27.51
CA LEU A 321 1.13 -16.60 28.54
C LEU A 321 1.12 -18.14 28.49
N LEU A 322 1.02 -18.73 27.30
CA LEU A 322 1.05 -20.19 27.12
C LEU A 322 2.43 -20.78 27.45
N SER A 323 3.51 -20.12 27.04
CA SER A 323 4.87 -20.51 27.38
C SER A 323 5.10 -20.52 28.89
N ASN A 324 4.58 -19.50 29.60
CA ASN A 324 4.63 -19.43 31.06
C ASN A 324 3.81 -20.55 31.75
N LYS A 325 2.73 -21.01 31.11
CA LYS A 325 1.97 -22.20 31.56
C LYS A 325 2.71 -23.51 31.30
N GLY A 326 3.80 -23.49 30.53
CA GLY A 326 4.63 -24.65 30.21
C GLY A 326 4.31 -25.32 28.88
N ASP A 327 3.53 -24.68 28.00
CA ASP A 327 3.27 -25.21 26.66
C ASP A 327 4.54 -25.14 25.78
N LEU A 328 5.00 -26.30 25.34
CA LEU A 328 6.21 -26.47 24.54
C LEU A 328 6.03 -25.98 23.10
N ALA A 329 4.85 -26.19 22.51
CA ALA A 329 4.56 -25.77 21.15
C ALA A 329 4.50 -24.24 21.05
N ALA A 330 3.81 -23.60 22.00
CA ALA A 330 3.78 -22.14 22.10
C ALA A 330 5.18 -21.54 22.31
N THR A 331 5.99 -22.15 23.19
CA THR A 331 7.38 -21.72 23.43
C THR A 331 8.23 -21.81 22.15
N GLN A 332 8.04 -22.86 21.36
CA GLN A 332 8.75 -23.02 20.09
C GLN A 332 8.32 -21.98 19.04
N GLN A 333 7.02 -21.74 18.92
CA GLN A 333 6.50 -20.71 18.00
C GLN A 333 7.01 -19.33 18.40
N LEU A 334 7.00 -19.01 19.69
CA LEU A 334 7.54 -17.76 20.22
C LEU A 334 9.05 -17.60 19.93
N ALA A 335 9.83 -18.67 20.11
CA ALA A 335 11.26 -18.65 19.78
C ALA A 335 11.49 -18.39 18.29
N LYS A 336 10.69 -19.02 17.42
CA LYS A 336 10.71 -18.80 15.97
C LYS A 336 10.36 -17.36 15.61
N LEU A 337 9.32 -16.78 16.23
CA LEU A 337 8.93 -15.39 16.00
C LEU A 337 10.05 -14.40 16.37
N TYR A 338 10.72 -14.58 17.51
CA TYR A 338 11.85 -13.74 17.88
C TYR A 338 13.08 -13.93 16.97
N TYR A 339 13.27 -15.13 16.44
CA TYR A 339 14.36 -15.45 15.51
C TYR A 339 14.14 -14.87 14.12
N GLU A 340 12.94 -15.02 13.56
CA GLU A 340 12.59 -14.53 12.23
C GLU A 340 12.34 -13.02 12.25
N GLY A 341 11.67 -12.49 13.28
CA GLY A 341 11.32 -11.08 13.37
C GLY A 341 10.31 -10.68 12.28
N PRO A 342 9.05 -11.16 12.35
CA PRO A 342 8.01 -10.75 11.42
C PRO A 342 7.74 -9.23 11.51
N ARG A 343 6.97 -8.72 10.54
CA ARG A 343 6.66 -7.29 10.39
C ARG A 343 6.29 -6.63 11.72
N GLY A 344 6.96 -5.54 12.08
CA GLY A 344 6.70 -4.78 13.31
C GLY A 344 7.42 -5.29 14.56
N LEU A 345 7.88 -6.55 14.58
CA LEU A 345 8.71 -7.08 15.66
C LEU A 345 10.19 -6.96 15.31
N THR A 346 10.95 -6.22 16.12
CA THR A 346 12.41 -6.21 15.98
C THR A 346 12.99 -7.59 16.33
N ARG A 347 13.88 -8.11 15.49
CA ARG A 347 14.52 -9.43 15.66
C ARG A 347 15.34 -9.47 16.96
N ASP A 348 14.96 -10.33 17.90
CA ASP A 348 15.64 -10.50 19.20
C ASP A 348 16.26 -11.90 19.29
N LEU A 349 17.43 -12.02 18.68
CA LEU A 349 18.15 -13.29 18.59
C LEU A 349 18.57 -13.84 19.97
N ARG A 350 18.78 -12.98 20.97
CA ARG A 350 19.20 -13.41 22.31
C ARG A 350 18.05 -14.11 23.02
N LYS A 351 16.85 -13.53 23.00
CA LYS A 351 15.66 -14.18 23.56
C LYS A 351 15.32 -15.47 22.81
N ALA A 352 15.39 -15.46 21.48
CA ALA A 352 15.16 -16.67 20.69
C ALA A 352 16.10 -17.81 21.11
N ARG A 353 17.39 -17.53 21.22
CA ARG A 353 18.41 -18.47 21.69
C ARG A 353 18.07 -19.05 23.07
N ASP A 354 17.70 -18.19 24.01
CA ASP A 354 17.42 -18.60 25.38
C ASP A 354 16.18 -19.52 25.44
N LEU A 355 15.13 -19.22 24.67
CA LEU A 355 13.96 -20.08 24.54
C LEU A 355 14.31 -21.43 23.89
N TYR A 356 15.12 -21.45 22.83
CA TYR A 356 15.56 -22.72 22.24
C TYR A 356 16.42 -23.55 23.21
N PHE A 357 17.27 -22.93 24.03
CA PHE A 357 17.97 -23.66 25.09
C PHE A 357 17.04 -24.23 26.14
N GLN A 358 15.98 -23.51 26.52
CA GLN A 358 14.96 -24.02 27.44
C GLN A 358 14.28 -25.27 26.90
N LEU A 359 13.95 -25.27 25.60
CA LEU A 359 13.38 -26.43 24.90
C LEU A 359 14.38 -27.59 24.82
N ALA A 360 15.62 -27.33 24.41
CA ALA A 360 16.67 -28.35 24.31
C ALA A 360 16.96 -29.01 25.68
N LYS A 361 16.91 -28.23 26.77
CA LYS A 361 17.13 -28.74 28.14
C LYS A 361 16.08 -29.75 28.59
N LYS A 362 14.89 -29.78 27.96
CA LYS A 362 13.85 -30.79 28.25
C LYS A 362 14.26 -32.20 27.82
N MET A 363 15.23 -32.34 26.91
CA MET A 363 15.68 -33.63 26.40
C MET A 363 17.15 -33.90 26.68
N TRP A 364 18.02 -32.88 26.59
CA TRP A 364 19.46 -33.01 26.88
C TRP A 364 19.88 -32.28 28.16
N THR A 365 20.58 -32.99 29.04
CA THR A 365 21.20 -32.40 30.23
C THR A 365 22.42 -31.54 29.87
N LYS A 366 22.94 -30.76 30.82
CA LYS A 366 24.15 -29.93 30.63
C LYS A 366 25.36 -30.75 30.17
N ASP A 367 25.44 -32.01 30.61
CA ASP A 367 26.51 -32.94 30.25
C ASP A 367 26.29 -33.60 28.88
N GLY A 368 25.19 -33.27 28.20
CA GLY A 368 24.82 -33.82 26.90
C GLY A 368 24.19 -35.22 26.96
N LYS A 369 23.89 -35.74 28.16
CA LYS A 369 23.17 -37.02 28.32
C LYS A 369 21.68 -36.83 28.04
N GLU A 370 21.12 -37.74 27.26
CA GLU A 370 19.68 -37.81 26.96
C GLU A 370 18.91 -38.24 28.21
N ILE A 371 17.76 -37.60 28.46
CA ILE A 371 16.82 -37.99 29.51
C ILE A 371 16.11 -39.27 29.06
N LYS A 372 15.87 -40.20 29.99
CA LYS A 372 15.20 -41.47 29.71
C LYS A 372 13.70 -41.25 29.48
N ASP A 373 13.16 -41.87 28.43
CA ASP A 373 11.75 -41.92 28.04
C ASP A 373 11.02 -40.55 27.92
N PRO A 374 11.50 -39.62 27.07
CA PRO A 374 10.78 -38.37 26.80
C PRO A 374 9.52 -38.61 25.96
N SER A 375 8.48 -37.80 26.18
CA SER A 375 7.28 -37.78 25.34
C SER A 375 7.61 -37.38 23.90
N ASP A 376 6.87 -37.92 22.92
CA ASP A 376 7.03 -37.63 21.49
C ASP A 376 7.03 -36.12 21.18
N ILE A 377 6.18 -35.35 21.86
CA ILE A 377 6.12 -33.89 21.71
C ILE A 377 7.44 -33.25 22.16
N VAL A 378 8.04 -33.75 23.24
CA VAL A 378 9.33 -33.26 23.74
C VAL A 378 10.44 -33.60 22.74
N ILE A 379 10.40 -34.80 22.14
CA ILE A 379 11.36 -35.21 21.12
C ILE A 379 11.30 -34.29 19.91
N ASP A 380 10.11 -34.06 19.34
CA ASP A 380 9.91 -33.21 18.17
C ASP A 380 10.36 -31.76 18.41
N VAL A 381 9.90 -31.16 19.51
CA VAL A 381 10.23 -29.77 19.86
C VAL A 381 11.73 -29.62 20.17
N ALA A 382 12.33 -30.58 20.88
CA ALA A 382 13.76 -30.55 21.19
C ALA A 382 14.62 -30.77 19.93
N ALA A 383 14.22 -31.66 19.03
CA ALA A 383 14.92 -31.89 17.76
C ALA A 383 14.92 -30.63 16.89
N LYS A 384 13.77 -29.96 16.76
CA LYS A 384 13.65 -28.67 16.05
C LYS A 384 14.50 -27.59 16.73
N ALA A 385 14.45 -27.50 18.06
CA ALA A 385 15.29 -26.56 18.81
C ALA A 385 16.78 -26.82 18.60
N ALA A 386 17.22 -28.08 18.53
CA ALA A 386 18.60 -28.44 18.21
C ALA A 386 19.01 -27.99 16.79
N GLY A 387 18.11 -28.11 15.81
CA GLY A 387 18.32 -27.59 14.46
C GLY A 387 18.53 -26.07 14.44
N TYR A 388 17.67 -25.31 15.13
CA TYR A 388 17.82 -23.85 15.24
C TYR A 388 19.06 -23.43 16.03
N LEU A 389 19.39 -24.11 17.13
CA LEU A 389 20.63 -23.85 17.87
C LEU A 389 21.86 -24.14 17.02
N GLY A 390 21.87 -25.27 16.29
CA GLY A 390 22.93 -25.60 15.35
C GLY A 390 23.09 -24.51 14.28
N ARG A 391 21.98 -23.99 13.74
CA ARG A 391 21.98 -22.88 12.78
C ARG A 391 22.52 -21.59 13.39
N MET A 392 22.15 -21.25 14.62
CA MET A 392 22.68 -20.09 15.34
C MET A 392 24.20 -20.18 15.52
N TYR A 393 24.73 -21.34 15.93
CA TYR A 393 26.18 -21.58 16.05
C TYR A 393 26.92 -21.58 14.70
N LEU A 394 26.29 -22.13 13.66
CA LEU A 394 26.82 -22.12 12.29
C LEU A 394 26.97 -20.68 11.76
N ARG A 395 25.99 -19.83 12.05
CA ARG A 395 25.92 -18.45 11.55
C ARG A 395 26.60 -17.42 12.45
N GLY A 396 26.84 -17.74 13.72
CA GLY A 396 27.29 -16.76 14.72
C GLY A 396 26.20 -15.77 15.13
N GLU A 397 24.92 -16.18 15.10
CA GLU A 397 23.79 -15.31 15.44
C GLU A 397 23.47 -15.42 16.95
N ALA A 398 23.66 -14.32 17.70
CA ALA A 398 23.59 -14.22 19.18
C ALA A 398 24.58 -15.08 19.99
N VAL A 399 25.38 -15.90 19.31
CA VAL A 399 26.48 -16.70 19.87
C VAL A 399 27.71 -16.53 18.97
N PRO A 400 28.94 -16.65 19.51
CA PRO A 400 30.12 -16.75 18.67
C PRO A 400 30.01 -17.92 17.70
N GLN A 401 30.50 -17.74 16.47
CA GLN A 401 30.47 -18.79 15.46
C GLN A 401 31.34 -19.98 15.90
N ASP A 402 30.74 -21.17 15.95
CA ASP A 402 31.43 -22.41 16.30
C ASP A 402 30.85 -23.58 15.50
N PHE A 403 31.60 -23.99 14.47
CA PHE A 403 31.21 -25.09 13.59
C PHE A 403 31.19 -26.45 14.30
N ALA A 404 32.06 -26.66 15.30
CA ALA A 404 32.13 -27.93 16.02
C ALA A 404 30.93 -28.11 16.95
N LEU A 405 30.52 -27.06 17.65
CA LEU A 405 29.27 -27.05 18.42
C LEU A 405 28.05 -27.15 17.51
N ALA A 406 28.02 -26.43 16.39
CA ALA A 406 26.95 -26.55 15.40
C ALA A 406 26.77 -28.01 14.94
N ARG A 407 27.87 -28.70 14.60
CA ARG A 407 27.86 -30.12 14.23
C ARG A 407 27.27 -31.01 15.32
N ARG A 408 27.60 -30.76 16.59
CA ARG A 408 27.06 -31.54 17.72
C ARG A 408 25.55 -31.34 17.87
N TRP A 409 25.06 -30.11 17.70
CA TRP A 409 23.64 -29.82 17.73
C TRP A 409 22.89 -30.44 16.55
N PHE A 410 23.43 -30.32 15.34
CA PHE A 410 22.83 -30.97 14.18
C PHE A 410 22.86 -32.50 14.29
N ALA A 411 23.91 -33.10 14.87
CA ALA A 411 23.95 -34.55 15.10
C ALA A 411 22.83 -35.03 16.03
N ARG A 412 22.48 -34.21 17.03
CA ARG A 412 21.37 -34.49 17.94
C ARG A 412 20.02 -34.44 17.23
N GLY A 413 19.76 -33.40 16.43
CA GLY A 413 18.51 -33.29 15.67
C GLY A 413 18.40 -34.33 14.55
N LEU A 414 19.52 -34.67 13.90
CA LEU A 414 19.57 -35.67 12.83
C LEU A 414 19.15 -37.07 13.30
N LYS A 415 19.41 -37.43 14.57
CA LYS A 415 18.96 -38.70 15.17
C LYS A 415 17.43 -38.86 15.11
N TYR A 416 16.70 -37.75 15.11
CA TYR A 416 15.24 -37.70 15.05
C TYR A 416 14.74 -37.14 13.72
N SER A 417 15.58 -37.16 12.68
CA SER A 417 15.25 -36.71 11.32
C SER A 417 14.79 -35.24 11.20
N ASP A 418 15.24 -34.33 12.08
CA ASP A 418 14.91 -32.90 11.96
C ASP A 418 15.46 -32.29 10.66
N THR A 419 14.60 -31.60 9.91
CA THR A 419 14.89 -31.06 8.58
C THR A 419 15.99 -30.00 8.57
N ASN A 420 15.96 -29.07 9.55
CA ASN A 420 17.00 -28.05 9.70
C ASN A 420 18.36 -28.68 10.02
N SER A 421 18.37 -29.75 10.81
CA SER A 421 19.58 -30.50 11.17
C SER A 421 20.13 -31.33 10.01
N GLN A 422 19.26 -31.93 9.19
CA GLN A 422 19.65 -32.58 7.94
C GLN A 422 20.32 -31.58 6.99
N TYR A 423 19.68 -30.43 6.75
CA TYR A 423 20.24 -29.34 5.93
C TYR A 423 21.56 -28.81 6.50
N GLY A 424 21.62 -28.55 7.81
CA GLY A 424 22.83 -28.06 8.48
C GLY A 424 24.00 -29.05 8.40
N MET A 425 23.75 -30.35 8.56
CA MET A 425 24.78 -31.37 8.35
C MET A 425 25.22 -31.48 6.89
N ALA A 426 24.28 -31.39 5.95
CA ALA A 426 24.60 -31.40 4.52
C ALA A 426 25.56 -30.24 4.17
N TYR A 427 25.28 -29.05 4.70
CA TYR A 427 26.12 -27.86 4.54
C TYR A 427 27.53 -28.09 5.12
N LEU A 428 27.65 -28.68 6.31
CA LEU A 428 28.97 -28.98 6.88
C LEU A 428 29.78 -29.98 6.01
N TYR A 429 29.12 -30.98 5.41
CA TYR A 429 29.77 -31.93 4.49
C TYR A 429 30.13 -31.32 3.14
N GLU A 430 29.32 -30.42 2.61
CA GLU A 430 29.57 -29.75 1.32
C GLU A 430 30.83 -28.86 1.39
N TYR A 431 30.98 -28.11 2.48
CA TYR A 431 32.08 -27.16 2.65
C TYR A 431 33.27 -27.73 3.45
N GLY A 432 33.17 -28.95 4.00
CA GLY A 432 34.24 -29.57 4.79
C GLY A 432 34.54 -28.82 6.10
N LEU A 433 33.49 -28.38 6.79
CA LEU A 433 33.59 -27.58 8.02
C LEU A 433 33.56 -28.47 9.27
N ALA A 434 33.90 -27.91 10.44
CA ALA A 434 33.83 -28.61 11.74
C ALA A 434 34.70 -29.88 11.87
N GLY A 435 35.79 -29.98 11.10
CA GLY A 435 36.66 -31.15 11.05
C GLY A 435 36.09 -32.34 10.27
N LEU A 436 35.08 -32.10 9.42
CA LEU A 436 34.57 -33.08 8.46
C LEU A 436 35.31 -32.93 7.13
N GLU A 437 35.59 -34.06 6.48
CA GLU A 437 36.08 -34.06 5.10
C GLU A 437 34.96 -33.69 4.13
N LYS A 438 35.31 -32.93 3.08
CA LYS A 438 34.38 -32.55 2.02
C LYS A 438 33.84 -33.79 1.33
N ASN A 439 32.54 -34.01 1.40
CA ASN A 439 31.87 -35.17 0.82
C ASN A 439 30.57 -34.78 0.12
N ALA A 440 30.64 -34.59 -1.19
CA ALA A 440 29.51 -34.16 -2.01
C ALA A 440 28.37 -35.19 -2.05
N GLU A 441 28.66 -36.49 -2.01
CA GLU A 441 27.63 -37.54 -2.07
C GLU A 441 26.79 -37.59 -0.81
N LYS A 442 27.44 -37.54 0.37
CA LYS A 442 26.75 -37.49 1.66
C LYS A 442 25.93 -36.21 1.79
N ALA A 443 26.49 -35.07 1.39
CA ALA A 443 25.78 -33.79 1.36
C ALA A 443 24.53 -33.86 0.47
N THR A 444 24.66 -34.38 -0.76
CA THR A 444 23.54 -34.51 -1.71
C THR A 444 22.42 -35.39 -1.15
N LYS A 445 22.75 -36.50 -0.48
CA LYS A 445 21.74 -37.40 0.14
C LYS A 445 20.96 -36.68 1.24
N LEU A 446 21.65 -35.94 2.12
CA LEU A 446 21.03 -35.20 3.20
C LEU A 446 20.24 -33.97 2.70
N TYR A 447 20.72 -33.30 1.65
CA TYR A 447 19.96 -32.23 1.01
C TYR A 447 18.69 -32.76 0.37
N LYS A 448 18.77 -33.92 -0.30
CA LYS A 448 17.62 -34.53 -0.93
C LYS A 448 16.56 -34.94 0.10
N SER A 449 16.95 -35.57 1.22
CA SER A 449 15.99 -35.91 2.28
C SER A 449 15.33 -34.67 2.86
N ALA A 450 16.10 -33.61 3.15
CA ALA A 450 15.56 -32.36 3.68
C ALA A 450 14.65 -31.64 2.68
N ALA A 451 14.95 -31.72 1.38
CA ALA A 451 14.14 -31.13 0.32
C ALA A 451 12.81 -31.88 0.10
N GLU A 452 12.82 -33.21 0.28
CA GLU A 452 11.62 -34.06 0.26
C GLU A 452 10.71 -33.77 1.47
N ASP A 453 11.29 -33.39 2.62
CA ASP A 453 10.57 -32.89 3.79
C ASP A 453 10.12 -31.40 3.68
N ASP A 454 10.08 -30.87 2.45
CA ASP A 454 9.63 -29.51 2.09
C ASP A 454 10.45 -28.35 2.71
N HIS A 455 11.76 -28.54 2.88
CA HIS A 455 12.64 -27.45 3.34
C HIS A 455 13.13 -26.57 2.17
N GLY A 456 12.69 -25.31 2.11
CA GLY A 456 13.02 -24.36 1.03
C GLY A 456 14.50 -24.22 0.72
N ALA A 457 15.35 -23.95 1.72
CA ALA A 457 16.79 -23.82 1.51
C ALA A 457 17.47 -25.11 1.01
N ALA A 458 16.98 -26.29 1.41
CA ALA A 458 17.48 -27.56 0.88
C ALA A 458 17.05 -27.78 -0.58
N GLN A 459 15.83 -27.39 -0.94
CA GLN A 459 15.34 -27.42 -2.32
C GLN A 459 16.20 -26.53 -3.24
N VAL A 460 16.64 -25.36 -2.75
CA VAL A 460 17.60 -24.53 -3.48
C VAL A 460 18.96 -25.22 -3.60
N ALA A 461 19.50 -25.77 -2.51
CA ALA A 461 20.80 -26.44 -2.52
C ALA A 461 20.84 -27.63 -3.49
N ILE A 462 19.81 -28.48 -3.49
CA ILE A 462 19.72 -29.60 -4.43
C ILE A 462 19.51 -29.11 -5.87
N GLY A 463 18.72 -28.04 -6.06
CA GLY A 463 18.55 -27.39 -7.36
C GLY A 463 19.87 -26.85 -7.92
N LYS A 464 20.71 -26.21 -7.09
CA LYS A 464 22.06 -25.74 -7.45
C LYS A 464 22.96 -26.90 -7.90
N ILE A 465 22.90 -28.04 -7.20
CA ILE A 465 23.67 -29.25 -7.57
C ILE A 465 23.26 -29.76 -8.96
N PHE A 466 21.96 -29.88 -9.23
CA PHE A 466 21.47 -30.30 -10.55
C PHE A 466 21.77 -29.27 -11.65
N TYR A 467 21.65 -27.98 -11.32
CA TYR A 467 21.98 -26.88 -12.25
C TYR A 467 23.45 -26.93 -12.67
N ALA A 468 24.37 -27.14 -11.73
CA ALA A 468 25.81 -27.25 -12.00
C ALA A 468 26.18 -28.48 -12.84
N ARG A 469 25.36 -29.54 -12.82
CA ARG A 469 25.51 -30.73 -13.67
C ARG A 469 24.93 -30.57 -15.08
N GLY A 470 24.23 -29.47 -15.36
CA GLY A 470 23.50 -29.26 -16.61
C GLY A 470 22.14 -29.96 -16.68
N GLU A 471 21.62 -30.49 -15.57
CA GLU A 471 20.30 -31.13 -15.49
C GLU A 471 19.19 -30.09 -15.24
N TYR A 472 19.08 -29.12 -16.16
CA TYR A 472 18.21 -27.94 -16.00
C TYR A 472 16.71 -28.25 -15.77
N PRO A 473 16.08 -29.25 -16.42
CA PRO A 473 14.68 -29.56 -16.16
C PRO A 473 14.40 -30.02 -14.72
N ILE A 474 15.32 -30.79 -14.15
CA ILE A 474 15.21 -31.27 -12.76
C ILE A 474 15.47 -30.10 -11.80
N ALA A 475 16.49 -29.29 -12.08
CA ALA A 475 16.78 -28.08 -11.29
C ALA A 475 15.59 -27.11 -11.29
N ASN A 476 14.95 -26.88 -12.43
CA ASN A 476 13.79 -26.01 -12.57
C ASN A 476 12.65 -26.44 -11.64
N LYS A 477 12.34 -27.74 -11.58
CA LYS A 477 11.30 -28.27 -10.68
C LYS A 477 11.62 -28.00 -9.22
N TRP A 478 12.88 -28.19 -8.79
CA TRP A 478 13.29 -27.91 -7.42
C TRP A 478 13.25 -26.42 -7.08
N PHE A 479 13.67 -25.55 -8.00
CA PHE A 479 13.58 -24.12 -7.79
C PHE A 479 12.11 -23.65 -7.73
N GLU A 480 11.23 -24.17 -8.58
CA GLU A 480 9.79 -23.88 -8.51
C GLU A 480 9.18 -24.30 -7.17
N LEU A 481 9.56 -25.44 -6.61
CA LEU A 481 9.16 -25.83 -5.25
C LEU A 481 9.70 -24.84 -4.20
N ALA A 482 10.98 -24.46 -4.30
CA ALA A 482 11.60 -23.51 -3.36
C ALA A 482 10.95 -22.12 -3.40
N THR A 483 10.41 -21.69 -4.55
CA THR A 483 9.70 -20.39 -4.63
C THR A 483 8.44 -20.35 -3.76
N ARG A 484 7.82 -21.50 -3.43
CA ARG A 484 6.66 -21.55 -2.51
C ARG A 484 7.01 -21.10 -1.10
N HIS A 485 8.27 -21.31 -0.70
CA HIS A 485 8.83 -20.87 0.59
C HIS A 485 9.39 -19.44 0.53
N GLY A 486 9.36 -18.80 -0.64
CA GLY A 486 9.83 -17.43 -0.83
C GLY A 486 11.36 -17.30 -0.85
N GLU A 487 12.08 -18.38 -1.15
CA GLU A 487 13.55 -18.37 -1.23
C GLU A 487 14.04 -17.54 -2.41
N VAL A 488 14.83 -16.50 -2.12
CA VAL A 488 15.24 -15.49 -3.13
C VAL A 488 16.19 -16.08 -4.18
N GLU A 489 17.13 -16.92 -3.76
CA GLU A 489 18.07 -17.59 -4.67
C GLU A 489 17.35 -18.45 -5.72
N ALA A 490 16.23 -19.09 -5.36
CA ALA A 490 15.46 -19.90 -6.30
C ALA A 490 14.98 -19.08 -7.50
N TYR A 491 14.46 -17.87 -7.24
CA TYR A 491 14.04 -16.94 -8.28
C TYR A 491 15.19 -16.53 -9.19
N TYR A 492 16.39 -16.34 -8.64
CA TYR A 492 17.58 -15.99 -9.43
C TYR A 492 17.94 -17.09 -10.43
N TYR A 493 18.02 -18.35 -10.00
CA TYR A 493 18.31 -19.45 -10.91
C TYR A 493 17.19 -19.69 -11.92
N LEU A 494 15.91 -19.54 -11.53
CA LEU A 494 14.80 -19.58 -12.49
C LEU A 494 14.93 -18.48 -13.54
N ALA A 495 15.33 -17.27 -13.15
CA ALA A 495 15.58 -16.17 -14.07
C ALA A 495 16.71 -16.52 -15.06
N GLU A 496 17.84 -17.03 -14.59
CA GLU A 496 18.97 -17.46 -15.45
C GLU A 496 18.57 -18.54 -16.45
N ILE A 497 17.85 -19.58 -15.99
CA ILE A 497 17.36 -20.66 -16.87
C ILE A 497 16.45 -20.08 -17.98
N ASN A 498 15.54 -19.15 -17.65
CA ASN A 498 14.67 -18.50 -18.65
C ASN A 498 15.42 -17.55 -19.58
N ASN A 499 16.41 -16.83 -19.05
CA ASN A 499 17.16 -15.84 -19.82
C ASN A 499 18.10 -16.49 -20.83
N GLN A 500 18.73 -17.61 -20.44
CA GLN A 500 19.63 -18.38 -21.30
C GLN A 500 18.88 -19.36 -22.21
N GLY A 501 17.67 -19.80 -21.83
CA GLY A 501 16.92 -20.82 -22.56
C GLY A 501 17.47 -22.25 -22.33
N ASN A 502 17.99 -22.51 -21.14
CA ASN A 502 18.58 -23.81 -20.81
C ASN A 502 17.49 -24.79 -20.37
N GLY A 503 17.22 -25.84 -21.15
CA GLY A 503 16.19 -26.85 -20.82
C GLY A 503 14.73 -26.38 -20.97
N ARG A 504 14.50 -25.15 -21.45
CA ARG A 504 13.21 -24.58 -21.86
C ARG A 504 13.43 -23.47 -22.89
N GLU A 505 12.37 -23.04 -23.57
CA GLU A 505 12.45 -21.89 -24.49
C GLU A 505 12.86 -20.61 -23.76
N ARG A 506 13.72 -19.81 -24.39
CA ARG A 506 14.17 -18.52 -23.88
C ARG A 506 12.97 -17.56 -23.77
N SER A 507 12.74 -17.01 -22.58
CA SER A 507 11.65 -16.07 -22.33
C SER A 507 12.15 -14.84 -21.57
N CYS A 508 12.31 -13.72 -22.29
CA CYS A 508 12.74 -12.45 -21.70
C CYS A 508 11.71 -11.89 -20.70
N GLY A 509 10.42 -12.14 -20.91
CA GLY A 509 9.34 -11.67 -20.04
C GLY A 509 9.41 -12.35 -18.67
N MET A 510 9.50 -13.68 -18.64
CA MET A 510 9.61 -14.44 -17.39
C MET A 510 10.94 -14.16 -16.67
N ALA A 511 12.05 -14.07 -17.41
CA ALA A 511 13.35 -13.71 -16.85
C ALA A 511 13.31 -12.33 -16.16
N THR A 512 12.77 -11.32 -16.85
CA THR A 512 12.57 -9.97 -16.29
C THR A 512 11.77 -10.00 -15.00
N LEU A 513 10.66 -10.75 -14.94
CA LEU A 513 9.82 -10.84 -13.75
C LEU A 513 10.55 -11.49 -12.56
N TYR A 514 11.30 -12.57 -12.80
CA TYR A 514 12.06 -13.25 -11.75
C TYR A 514 13.24 -12.40 -11.26
N PHE A 515 14.01 -11.76 -12.15
CA PHE A 515 15.07 -10.85 -11.74
C PHE A 515 14.52 -9.64 -10.99
N LYS A 516 13.39 -9.07 -11.43
CA LYS A 516 12.68 -8.02 -10.69
C LYS A 516 12.34 -8.47 -9.28
N HIS A 517 11.81 -9.68 -9.11
CA HIS A 517 11.48 -10.20 -7.79
C HIS A 517 12.71 -10.34 -6.88
N VAL A 518 13.85 -10.82 -7.41
CA VAL A 518 15.11 -10.89 -6.65
C VAL A 518 15.59 -9.50 -6.22
N ALA A 519 15.60 -8.56 -7.16
CA ALA A 519 16.00 -7.18 -6.89
C ALA A 519 15.10 -6.52 -5.82
N GLU A 520 13.78 -6.70 -5.91
CA GLU A 520 12.84 -6.13 -4.95
C GLU A 520 12.97 -6.74 -3.54
N LYS A 521 13.34 -8.02 -3.42
CA LYS A 521 13.49 -8.70 -2.12
C LYS A 521 14.70 -8.24 -1.33
N VAL A 522 15.80 -7.86 -2.01
CA VAL A 522 17.01 -7.36 -1.35
C VAL A 522 16.95 -5.84 -1.22
N GLU A 523 15.97 -5.39 -0.44
CA GLU A 523 15.62 -3.97 -0.29
C GLU A 523 16.78 -3.12 0.24
N ALA A 524 17.60 -3.69 1.15
CA ALA A 524 18.67 -3.00 1.86
C ALA A 524 19.73 -2.36 0.94
N LEU A 525 19.88 -2.85 -0.29
CA LEU A 525 20.88 -2.34 -1.23
C LEU A 525 20.45 -1.04 -1.91
N GLN A 526 19.16 -0.89 -2.23
CA GLN A 526 18.69 0.10 -3.21
C GLN A 526 17.53 0.98 -2.74
N ALA A 527 16.60 0.43 -1.95
CA ALA A 527 15.33 1.08 -1.66
C ALA A 527 15.32 1.70 -0.27
N PRO A 528 15.00 3.00 -0.12
CA PRO A 528 14.94 3.67 1.19
C PRO A 528 13.64 3.36 1.96
N LEU A 529 13.06 2.16 1.81
CA LEU A 529 11.75 1.78 2.37
C LEU A 529 11.76 1.76 3.90
N GLU A 530 12.78 1.17 4.52
CA GLU A 530 12.90 1.16 5.98
C GLU A 530 12.93 2.58 6.56
N TRP A 531 13.72 3.46 5.93
CA TRP A 531 13.81 4.86 6.31
C TRP A 531 12.46 5.57 6.15
N SER A 532 11.77 5.37 5.03
CA SER A 532 10.44 5.94 4.79
C SER A 532 9.40 5.50 5.82
N HIS A 533 9.31 4.20 6.12
CA HIS A 533 8.39 3.70 7.14
C HIS A 533 8.72 4.24 8.52
N ARG A 534 10.00 4.39 8.86
CA ARG A 534 10.43 5.00 10.11
C ARG A 534 10.04 6.48 10.19
N MET A 535 10.23 7.25 9.12
CA MET A 535 9.84 8.67 9.08
C MET A 535 8.32 8.84 9.17
N TYR A 536 7.56 7.97 8.50
CA TYR A 536 6.11 7.95 8.60
C TYR A 536 5.64 7.69 10.05
N LYS A 537 6.23 6.68 10.72
CA LYS A 537 5.94 6.38 12.13
C LYS A 537 6.31 7.52 13.08
N ASN A 538 7.33 8.30 12.74
CA ASN A 538 7.74 9.50 13.48
C ASN A 538 6.84 10.72 13.21
N GLY A 539 5.89 10.63 12.28
CA GLY A 539 4.98 11.73 11.91
C GLY A 539 5.54 12.67 10.82
N ASN A 540 6.78 12.48 10.36
CA ASN A 540 7.35 13.28 9.27
C ASN A 540 6.90 12.72 7.91
N LYS A 541 5.71 13.15 7.48
CA LYS A 541 5.09 12.70 6.21
C LYS A 541 5.89 13.17 4.99
N GLU A 542 6.45 14.38 4.99
CA GLU A 542 7.18 14.93 3.84
C GLU A 542 8.43 14.09 3.51
N ALA A 543 9.24 13.79 4.53
CA ALA A 543 10.41 12.92 4.38
C ALA A 543 10.00 11.48 4.01
N ALA A 544 8.91 10.97 4.58
CA ALA A 544 8.39 9.65 4.22
C ALA A 544 7.99 9.59 2.73
N THR A 545 7.23 10.59 2.25
CA THR A 545 6.80 10.72 0.85
C THR A 545 7.99 10.74 -0.08
N LEU A 546 9.06 11.48 0.25
CA LEU A 546 10.28 11.52 -0.54
C LEU A 546 10.89 10.13 -0.75
N GLY A 547 11.07 9.35 0.32
CA GLY A 547 11.69 8.02 0.18
C GLY A 547 10.76 7.02 -0.51
N PHE A 548 9.44 7.15 -0.33
CA PHE A 548 8.49 6.36 -1.11
C PHE A 548 8.51 6.74 -2.59
N MET A 549 8.65 8.03 -2.93
CA MET A 549 8.82 8.49 -4.31
C MET A 549 10.07 7.89 -4.95
N MET A 550 11.19 7.85 -4.21
CA MET A 550 12.41 7.22 -4.68
C MET A 550 12.24 5.72 -4.95
N ALA A 551 11.56 4.99 -4.05
CA ALA A 551 11.23 3.59 -4.27
C ALA A 551 10.23 3.42 -5.43
N ALA A 552 9.31 4.36 -5.60
CA ALA A 552 8.32 4.34 -6.67
C ALA A 552 8.96 4.51 -8.06
N GLU A 553 9.97 5.38 -8.18
CA GLU A 553 10.79 5.54 -9.39
C GLU A 553 11.70 4.33 -9.67
N GLN A 554 12.08 3.57 -8.64
CA GLN A 554 12.76 2.27 -8.79
C GLN A 554 11.80 1.15 -9.23
N GLY A 555 10.48 1.39 -9.21
CA GLY A 555 9.47 0.42 -9.66
C GLY A 555 8.80 -0.39 -8.55
N TYR A 556 9.09 -0.10 -7.27
CA TYR A 556 8.39 -0.76 -6.16
C TYR A 556 6.91 -0.37 -6.14
N GLU A 557 6.02 -1.35 -6.27
CA GLU A 557 4.57 -1.14 -6.22
C GLU A 557 4.12 -0.50 -4.89
N SER A 558 4.64 -0.95 -3.75
CA SER A 558 4.28 -0.39 -2.46
C SER A 558 4.70 1.08 -2.33
N GLY A 559 5.86 1.44 -2.88
CA GLY A 559 6.32 2.83 -2.96
C GLY A 559 5.37 3.68 -3.77
N GLN A 560 4.90 3.19 -4.93
CA GLN A 560 3.94 3.89 -5.77
C GLN A 560 2.61 4.10 -5.05
N ALA A 561 2.05 3.05 -4.44
CA ALA A 561 0.80 3.15 -3.68
C ALA A 561 0.93 4.07 -2.44
N ASN A 562 2.05 3.98 -1.70
CA ASN A 562 2.30 4.80 -0.52
C ASN A 562 2.46 6.28 -0.88
N THR A 563 3.22 6.59 -1.93
CA THR A 563 3.34 7.96 -2.43
C THR A 563 1.99 8.49 -2.88
N ALA A 564 1.24 7.73 -3.67
CA ALA A 564 -0.08 8.16 -4.14
C ALA A 564 -1.04 8.42 -2.97
N TYR A 565 -1.04 7.55 -1.96
CA TYR A 565 -1.85 7.73 -0.75
C TYR A 565 -1.44 8.94 0.09
N LEU A 566 -0.15 9.25 0.19
CA LEU A 566 0.33 10.40 0.96
C LEU A 566 0.05 11.73 0.25
N LEU A 567 0.00 11.74 -1.09
CA LEU A 567 -0.39 12.90 -1.89
C LEU A 567 -1.92 13.06 -1.99
N ASP A 568 -2.68 11.97 -1.84
CA ASP A 568 -4.15 11.95 -1.90
C ASP A 568 -4.77 12.42 -0.56
N GLU A 569 -4.91 13.74 -0.38
CA GLU A 569 -5.52 14.33 0.83
C GLU A 569 -7.07 14.17 0.88
N LEU A 570 -7.72 13.82 -0.23
CA LEU A 570 -9.18 13.68 -0.35
C LEU A 570 -9.66 12.30 0.13
N LYS A 571 -9.71 12.11 1.45
CA LYS A 571 -10.14 10.84 2.07
C LYS A 571 -11.65 10.67 2.22
N SER A 572 -12.45 11.74 2.07
CA SER A 572 -13.92 11.69 2.21
C SER A 572 -14.64 12.48 1.12
N ARG A 573 -15.75 11.93 0.62
CA ARG A 573 -16.66 12.59 -0.34
C ARG A 573 -17.46 13.74 0.29
N PHE A 574 -17.63 13.72 1.61
CA PHE A 574 -18.25 14.78 2.40
C PHE A 574 -17.24 15.31 3.41
N PRO A 575 -16.37 16.26 3.03
CA PRO A 575 -15.58 16.97 4.02
C PRO A 575 -16.56 17.81 4.85
N LEU A 576 -16.80 17.42 6.10
CA LEU A 576 -17.56 18.26 7.04
C LEU A 576 -16.77 19.50 7.46
N ASP A 577 -15.52 19.61 7.02
CA ASP A 577 -14.65 20.76 7.20
C ASP A 577 -14.96 21.84 6.15
N TRP A 578 -16.08 22.53 6.31
CA TRP A 578 -16.42 23.72 5.54
C TRP A 578 -15.50 24.93 5.83
N TRP A 579 -14.62 24.83 6.84
CA TRP A 579 -13.64 25.84 7.24
C TRP A 579 -12.20 25.56 6.82
N ARG A 580 -11.86 24.36 6.32
CA ARG A 580 -10.51 24.14 5.76
C ARG A 580 -10.49 24.64 4.33
N VAL A 581 -9.66 25.66 4.10
CA VAL A 581 -9.26 26.07 2.76
C VAL A 581 -8.64 24.85 2.07
N LYS A 582 -9.31 24.33 1.04
CA LYS A 582 -8.78 23.29 0.15
C LYS A 582 -7.48 23.81 -0.43
N ARG A 583 -6.35 23.26 0.00
CA ARG A 583 -5.08 23.44 -0.69
C ARG A 583 -4.81 22.17 -1.48
N ASN A 584 -5.46 22.09 -2.64
CA ASN A 584 -5.09 21.10 -3.62
C ASN A 584 -4.15 21.79 -4.60
N ASP A 585 -2.84 21.62 -4.41
CA ASP A 585 -1.90 21.99 -5.46
C ASP A 585 -2.17 21.03 -6.62
N ALA A 586 -2.67 21.55 -7.76
CA ALA A 586 -3.09 20.73 -8.91
C ALA A 586 -1.97 19.77 -9.38
N LEU A 587 -0.71 20.17 -9.15
CA LEU A 587 0.50 19.39 -9.43
C LEU A 587 0.58 18.10 -8.59
N ASP A 588 0.18 18.16 -7.32
CA ASP A 588 0.22 17.00 -6.41
C ASP A 588 -0.86 15.99 -6.77
N GLN A 589 -2.02 16.47 -7.24
CA GLN A 589 -3.11 15.62 -7.72
C GLN A 589 -2.76 14.90 -9.02
N GLU A 590 -2.12 15.59 -9.97
CA GLU A 590 -1.60 14.98 -11.19
C GLU A 590 -0.53 13.92 -10.86
N LEU A 591 0.36 14.23 -9.90
CA LEU A 591 1.39 13.32 -9.44
C LEU A 591 0.79 12.09 -8.73
N ALA A 592 -0.23 12.28 -7.89
CA ALA A 592 -0.96 11.19 -7.25
C ALA A 592 -1.63 10.27 -8.27
N LEU A 593 -2.32 10.83 -9.28
CA LEU A 593 -2.92 10.06 -10.36
C LEU A 593 -1.89 9.23 -11.12
N MET A 594 -0.73 9.84 -11.41
CA MET A 594 0.37 9.16 -12.07
C MET A 594 0.87 7.95 -11.27
N TYR A 595 1.05 8.10 -9.95
CA TYR A 595 1.48 6.99 -9.09
C TYR A 595 0.39 5.93 -8.88
N TRP A 596 -0.89 6.32 -8.75
CA TRP A 596 -2.01 5.38 -8.76
C TRP A 596 -2.04 4.57 -10.04
N THR A 597 -1.84 5.21 -11.20
CA THR A 597 -1.80 4.55 -12.51
C THR A 597 -0.64 3.54 -12.60
N ARG A 598 0.54 3.90 -12.09
CA ARG A 598 1.70 2.99 -12.08
C ARG A 598 1.48 1.79 -11.16
N SER A 599 0.95 2.03 -9.96
CA SER A 599 0.58 0.97 -9.01
C SER A 599 -0.50 0.04 -9.58
N ALA A 600 -1.52 0.60 -10.22
CA ALA A 600 -2.58 -0.13 -10.89
C ALA A 600 -2.02 -1.06 -11.99
N LYS A 601 -1.13 -0.54 -12.86
CA LYS A 601 -0.45 -1.36 -13.88
C LYS A 601 0.38 -2.52 -13.32
N GLN A 602 0.79 -2.44 -12.04
CA GLN A 602 1.42 -3.54 -11.31
C GLN A 602 0.42 -4.44 -10.58
N GLN A 603 -0.85 -4.42 -10.99
CA GLN A 603 -1.95 -5.24 -10.47
C GLN A 603 -2.39 -4.89 -9.04
N ASN A 604 -2.21 -3.63 -8.62
CA ASN A 604 -2.87 -3.15 -7.41
C ASN A 604 -4.32 -2.75 -7.71
N ILE A 605 -5.25 -3.48 -7.08
CA ILE A 605 -6.69 -3.40 -7.32
C ILE A 605 -7.28 -2.11 -6.77
N ASP A 606 -6.95 -1.77 -5.53
CA ASP A 606 -7.44 -0.53 -4.91
C ASP A 606 -6.90 0.69 -5.67
N SER A 607 -5.70 0.58 -6.26
CA SER A 607 -5.15 1.61 -7.15
C SER A 607 -5.93 1.74 -8.46
N TYR A 608 -6.45 0.65 -9.05
CA TYR A 608 -7.36 0.74 -10.21
C TYR A 608 -8.67 1.46 -9.85
N VAL A 609 -9.26 1.15 -8.70
CA VAL A 609 -10.48 1.83 -8.24
C VAL A 609 -10.21 3.32 -8.00
N LYS A 610 -9.08 3.66 -7.36
CA LYS A 610 -8.68 5.06 -7.16
C LYS A 610 -8.42 5.80 -8.46
N MET A 611 -7.77 5.16 -9.42
CA MET A 611 -7.58 5.71 -10.75
C MET A 611 -8.93 6.00 -11.43
N GLY A 612 -9.92 5.11 -11.30
CA GLY A 612 -11.28 5.33 -11.76
C GLY A 612 -11.98 6.50 -11.07
N ASP A 613 -11.84 6.63 -9.73
CA ASP A 613 -12.39 7.75 -8.96
C ASP A 613 -11.80 9.10 -9.42
N TYR A 614 -10.50 9.13 -9.73
CA TYR A 614 -9.82 10.33 -10.22
C TYR A 614 -10.32 10.75 -11.60
N TYR A 615 -10.44 9.81 -12.56
CA TYR A 615 -11.01 10.10 -13.88
C TYR A 615 -12.47 10.53 -13.79
N LEU A 616 -13.26 9.91 -12.92
CA LEU A 616 -14.67 10.27 -12.73
C LEU A 616 -14.82 11.68 -12.14
N ALA A 617 -13.98 12.04 -11.17
CA ALA A 617 -14.03 13.34 -10.51
C ALA A 617 -13.31 14.46 -11.28
N GLY A 618 -12.47 14.13 -12.26
CA GLY A 618 -11.60 15.11 -12.93
C GLY A 618 -10.52 15.67 -12.00
N ILE A 619 -9.93 14.82 -11.16
CA ILE A 619 -8.85 15.20 -10.23
C ILE A 619 -7.50 14.92 -10.90
N GLY A 620 -6.65 15.96 -11.06
CA GLY A 620 -5.36 15.84 -11.73
C GLY A 620 -5.42 15.59 -13.25
N THR A 621 -6.62 15.50 -13.82
CA THR A 621 -6.91 15.34 -15.25
C THR A 621 -8.32 15.86 -15.55
N GLU A 622 -8.68 16.04 -16.81
CA GLU A 622 -10.07 16.28 -17.21
C GLU A 622 -10.97 15.09 -16.85
N ALA A 623 -12.22 15.37 -16.48
CA ALA A 623 -13.18 14.34 -16.12
C ALA A 623 -13.53 13.48 -17.35
N ASP A 624 -13.35 12.17 -17.22
CA ASP A 624 -13.56 11.19 -18.28
C ASP A 624 -14.24 9.94 -17.72
N ALA A 625 -15.56 9.87 -17.93
CA ALA A 625 -16.37 8.79 -17.42
C ALA A 625 -16.13 7.45 -18.15
N GLU A 626 -15.72 7.48 -19.42
CA GLU A 626 -15.45 6.25 -20.18
C GLU A 626 -14.16 5.60 -19.68
N LYS A 627 -13.10 6.40 -19.45
CA LYS A 627 -11.88 5.92 -18.81
C LYS A 627 -12.15 5.40 -17.40
N ALA A 628 -13.01 6.07 -16.62
CA ALA A 628 -13.39 5.59 -15.30
C ALA A 628 -14.07 4.20 -15.37
N ALA A 629 -14.99 3.99 -16.32
CA ALA A 629 -15.62 2.69 -16.55
C ALA A 629 -14.59 1.62 -16.92
N ALA A 630 -13.63 1.95 -17.78
CA ALA A 630 -12.52 1.06 -18.15
C ALA A 630 -11.65 0.68 -16.93
N CYS A 631 -11.41 1.62 -16.00
CA CYS A 631 -10.67 1.34 -14.78
C CYS A 631 -11.42 0.37 -13.85
N TYR A 632 -12.72 0.60 -13.64
CA TYR A 632 -13.50 -0.27 -12.76
C TYR A 632 -13.76 -1.65 -13.37
N THR A 633 -13.91 -1.75 -14.70
CA THR A 633 -14.00 -3.05 -15.40
C THR A 633 -12.70 -3.83 -15.28
N ALA A 634 -11.54 -3.20 -15.48
CA ALA A 634 -10.26 -3.84 -15.21
C ALA A 634 -10.15 -4.31 -13.75
N ALA A 635 -10.58 -3.50 -12.78
CA ALA A 635 -10.58 -3.88 -11.36
C ALA A 635 -11.54 -5.04 -11.05
N SER A 636 -12.64 -5.22 -11.79
CA SER A 636 -13.59 -6.31 -11.56
C SER A 636 -13.18 -7.62 -12.23
N GLU A 637 -12.44 -7.58 -13.35
CA GLU A 637 -12.01 -8.76 -14.11
C GLU A 637 -10.85 -9.52 -13.45
N PHE A 638 -9.79 -8.83 -13.04
CA PHE A 638 -8.55 -9.49 -12.58
C PHE A 638 -8.66 -10.02 -11.14
N THR A 639 -9.49 -9.37 -10.31
CA THR A 639 -9.57 -9.61 -8.87
C THR A 639 -10.84 -8.94 -8.32
N GLN A 640 -11.97 -9.64 -8.36
CA GLN A 640 -13.31 -9.12 -8.04
C GLN A 640 -13.32 -8.19 -6.81
N SER A 641 -13.26 -6.88 -7.04
CA SER A 641 -13.39 -5.86 -5.98
C SER A 641 -14.86 -5.49 -5.83
N ALA A 642 -15.42 -5.70 -4.64
CA ALA A 642 -16.81 -5.33 -4.36
C ALA A 642 -17.06 -3.83 -4.59
N GLN A 643 -16.09 -2.97 -4.26
CA GLN A 643 -16.18 -1.53 -4.51
C GLN A 643 -16.19 -1.19 -6.00
N ALA A 644 -15.35 -1.86 -6.80
CA ALA A 644 -15.34 -1.66 -8.25
C ALA A 644 -16.65 -2.11 -8.91
N LEU A 645 -17.17 -3.27 -8.50
CA LEU A 645 -18.45 -3.81 -8.97
C LEU A 645 -19.62 -2.89 -8.60
N TRP A 646 -19.63 -2.37 -7.37
CA TRP A 646 -20.63 -1.40 -6.95
C TRP A 646 -20.53 -0.10 -7.75
N ASN A 647 -19.32 0.43 -7.96
CA ASN A 647 -19.10 1.63 -8.78
C ASN A 647 -19.58 1.40 -10.24
N LEU A 648 -19.31 0.24 -10.84
CA LEU A 648 -19.83 -0.11 -12.17
C LEU A 648 -21.35 -0.19 -12.19
N GLY A 649 -21.97 -0.87 -11.22
CA GLY A 649 -23.42 -0.94 -11.09
C GLY A 649 -24.05 0.46 -11.02
N TRP A 650 -23.41 1.37 -10.27
CA TRP A 650 -23.81 2.77 -10.19
C TRP A 650 -23.64 3.52 -11.53
N MET A 651 -22.58 3.23 -12.29
CA MET A 651 -22.38 3.83 -13.61
C MET A 651 -23.44 3.37 -14.62
N TYR A 652 -23.77 2.07 -14.67
CA TYR A 652 -24.85 1.53 -15.51
C TYR A 652 -26.24 2.01 -15.07
N GLU A 653 -26.47 2.20 -13.76
CA GLU A 653 -27.72 2.76 -13.25
C GLU A 653 -27.94 4.20 -13.72
N ASN A 654 -26.90 5.03 -13.74
CA ASN A 654 -27.00 6.45 -14.09
C ASN A 654 -26.66 6.78 -15.55
N GLY A 655 -26.13 5.82 -16.32
CA GLY A 655 -25.69 6.05 -17.70
C GLY A 655 -24.44 6.94 -17.81
N ILE A 656 -23.51 6.85 -16.84
CA ILE A 656 -22.31 7.68 -16.80
C ILE A 656 -21.15 6.89 -17.41
N GLY A 657 -20.64 7.33 -18.57
CA GLY A 657 -19.53 6.67 -19.28
C GLY A 657 -19.87 5.32 -19.94
N VAL A 658 -21.06 4.79 -19.65
CA VAL A 658 -21.63 3.56 -20.23
C VAL A 658 -23.10 3.79 -20.53
N GLY A 659 -23.66 3.00 -21.46
CA GLY A 659 -25.09 3.01 -21.73
C GLY A 659 -25.90 2.64 -20.49
N GLN A 660 -27.00 3.34 -20.24
CA GLN A 660 -27.83 3.08 -19.08
C GLN A 660 -28.56 1.74 -19.22
N ASP A 661 -28.34 0.84 -18.25
CA ASP A 661 -28.95 -0.51 -18.23
C ASP A 661 -29.19 -0.96 -16.79
N TYR A 662 -30.47 -1.09 -16.40
CA TYR A 662 -30.84 -1.50 -15.06
C TYR A 662 -30.64 -3.00 -14.79
N HIS A 663 -30.71 -3.87 -15.80
CA HIS A 663 -30.46 -5.29 -15.63
C HIS A 663 -28.99 -5.54 -15.34
N LEU A 664 -28.13 -4.90 -16.13
CA LEU A 664 -26.69 -5.01 -15.95
C LEU A 664 -26.24 -4.34 -14.64
N ALA A 665 -26.83 -3.20 -14.28
CA ALA A 665 -26.61 -2.57 -12.96
C ALA A 665 -26.97 -3.52 -11.80
N LYS A 666 -28.14 -4.17 -11.86
CA LYS A 666 -28.55 -5.17 -10.86
C LYS A 666 -27.55 -6.32 -10.78
N ARG A 667 -27.13 -6.87 -11.93
CA ARG A 667 -26.15 -7.96 -11.97
C ARG A 667 -24.85 -7.60 -11.27
N TYR A 668 -24.32 -6.40 -11.51
CA TYR A 668 -23.10 -5.94 -10.84
C TYR A 668 -23.29 -5.72 -9.35
N TYR A 669 -24.44 -5.22 -8.91
CA TYR A 669 -24.78 -5.11 -7.50
C TYR A 669 -24.87 -6.49 -6.83
N ASP A 670 -25.56 -7.45 -7.45
CA ASP A 670 -25.67 -8.82 -6.95
C ASP A 670 -24.27 -9.48 -6.85
N GLN A 671 -23.43 -9.32 -7.89
CA GLN A 671 -22.06 -9.81 -7.89
C GLN A 671 -21.18 -9.16 -6.81
N ALA A 672 -21.39 -7.88 -6.51
CA ALA A 672 -20.67 -7.20 -5.42
C ALA A 672 -20.98 -7.84 -4.05
N LEU A 673 -22.22 -8.27 -3.83
CA LEU A 673 -22.66 -8.95 -2.61
C LEU A 673 -22.10 -10.39 -2.52
N GLU A 674 -22.05 -11.12 -3.63
CA GLU A 674 -21.39 -12.44 -3.68
C GLU A 674 -19.89 -12.35 -3.38
N THR A 675 -19.26 -11.28 -3.85
CA THR A 675 -17.82 -11.03 -3.67
C THR A 675 -17.48 -10.67 -2.23
N ASN A 676 -18.31 -9.82 -1.59
CA ASN A 676 -18.08 -9.37 -0.23
C ASN A 676 -19.38 -9.30 0.57
N ALA A 677 -19.48 -10.16 1.58
CA ALA A 677 -20.62 -10.17 2.51
C ALA A 677 -20.75 -8.85 3.30
N GLU A 678 -19.65 -8.13 3.55
CA GLU A 678 -19.67 -6.86 4.29
C GLU A 678 -20.32 -5.73 3.46
N ALA A 679 -20.46 -5.91 2.13
CA ALA A 679 -21.15 -4.97 1.25
C ALA A 679 -22.68 -5.12 1.27
N TYR A 680 -23.24 -6.03 2.09
CA TYR A 680 -24.68 -6.33 2.13
C TYR A 680 -25.57 -5.09 2.27
N LEU A 681 -25.33 -4.25 3.28
CA LEU A 681 -26.18 -3.08 3.54
C LEU A 681 -26.10 -2.01 2.42
N PRO A 682 -24.92 -1.56 1.96
CA PRO A 682 -24.83 -0.61 0.84
C PRO A 682 -25.44 -1.15 -0.46
N VAL A 683 -25.22 -2.43 -0.78
CA VAL A 683 -25.71 -3.05 -2.00
C VAL A 683 -27.24 -3.18 -1.95
N THR A 684 -27.80 -3.69 -0.86
CA THR A 684 -29.26 -3.82 -0.69
C THR A 684 -29.97 -2.48 -0.79
N MET A 685 -29.43 -1.43 -0.16
CA MET A 685 -29.97 -0.06 -0.31
C MET A 685 -29.90 0.44 -1.76
N SER A 686 -28.82 0.11 -2.47
CA SER A 686 -28.65 0.46 -3.89
C SER A 686 -29.64 -0.32 -4.77
N LEU A 687 -29.88 -1.60 -4.49
CA LEU A 687 -30.87 -2.44 -5.16
C LEU A 687 -32.30 -1.95 -4.91
N VAL A 688 -32.64 -1.54 -3.68
CA VAL A 688 -33.95 -0.94 -3.35
C VAL A 688 -34.15 0.35 -4.14
N LYS A 689 -33.14 1.24 -4.15
CA LYS A 689 -33.15 2.47 -4.95
C LYS A 689 -33.31 2.17 -6.45
N LEU A 690 -32.57 1.20 -6.96
CA LEU A 690 -32.60 0.77 -8.35
C LEU A 690 -33.98 0.22 -8.74
N ARG A 691 -34.60 -0.61 -7.88
CA ARG A 691 -35.98 -1.11 -8.06
C ARG A 691 -37.00 0.03 -8.04
N ALA A 692 -36.87 1.00 -7.13
CA ALA A 692 -37.75 2.17 -7.09
C ALA A 692 -37.62 3.03 -8.37
N ARG A 693 -36.40 3.23 -8.87
CA ARG A 693 -36.15 3.91 -10.15
C ARG A 693 -36.71 3.16 -11.34
N SER A 694 -36.54 1.84 -11.38
CA SER A 694 -37.13 0.97 -12.40
C SER A 694 -38.65 1.05 -12.39
N PHE A 695 -39.28 0.98 -11.20
CA PHE A 695 -40.71 1.12 -11.04
C PHE A 695 -41.21 2.49 -11.52
N TRP A 696 -40.52 3.58 -11.13
CA TRP A 696 -40.85 4.92 -11.62
C TRP A 696 -40.70 5.03 -13.14
N ASN A 697 -39.66 4.45 -13.72
CA ASN A 697 -39.43 4.40 -15.16
C ASN A 697 -40.56 3.66 -15.89
N THR A 698 -41.06 2.54 -15.33
CA THR A 698 -42.21 1.82 -15.92
C THR A 698 -43.50 2.64 -15.88
N ILE A 699 -43.75 3.39 -14.80
CA ILE A 699 -44.98 4.18 -14.67
C ILE A 699 -44.93 5.47 -15.50
N SER A 700 -43.77 6.10 -15.57
CA SER A 700 -43.56 7.31 -16.38
C SER A 700 -43.43 7.04 -17.88
N GLY A 701 -43.44 5.77 -18.30
CA GLY A 701 -43.31 5.38 -19.71
C GLY A 701 -41.91 5.65 -20.28
N GLY A 702 -40.87 5.54 -19.45
CA GLY A 702 -39.49 5.79 -19.88
C GLY A 702 -38.95 4.72 -20.83
N THR A 703 -37.91 5.09 -21.58
CA THR A 703 -37.34 4.29 -22.69
C THR A 703 -36.33 3.23 -22.27
N ILE A 704 -36.03 3.11 -20.97
CA ILE A 704 -35.01 2.21 -20.42
C ILE A 704 -35.67 0.87 -20.03
N ASN A 705 -34.98 -0.24 -20.27
CA ASN A 705 -35.47 -1.58 -19.89
C ASN A 705 -35.63 -1.69 -18.36
N ALA A 706 -36.80 -2.12 -17.92
CA ALA A 706 -37.12 -2.26 -16.50
C ALA A 706 -36.65 -3.61 -15.95
N ILE A 707 -36.26 -3.65 -14.68
CA ILE A 707 -35.80 -4.84 -13.96
C ILE A 707 -36.96 -5.82 -13.83
N GLY A 708 -37.16 -6.65 -14.85
CA GLY A 708 -38.25 -7.64 -14.88
C GLY A 708 -39.00 -7.76 -16.20
N SER A 709 -38.64 -7.04 -17.26
CA SER A 709 -39.08 -7.44 -18.60
C SER A 709 -37.95 -8.24 -19.24
N ASP A 710 -38.09 -9.56 -19.26
CA ASP A 710 -37.53 -10.34 -20.37
C ASP A 710 -37.89 -9.63 -21.69
N PRO A 711 -37.03 -9.70 -22.72
CA PRO A 711 -37.39 -9.16 -24.02
C PRO A 711 -38.54 -9.99 -24.58
N GLU A 712 -39.80 -9.63 -24.31
CA GLU A 712 -40.86 -10.01 -25.22
C GLU A 712 -40.74 -9.12 -26.45
N PRO A 713 -40.43 -9.73 -27.60
CA PRO A 713 -41.32 -9.45 -28.69
C PRO A 713 -41.55 -10.70 -29.54
N GLU A 714 -42.70 -11.36 -29.37
CA GLU A 714 -43.44 -11.76 -30.56
C GLU A 714 -44.85 -11.18 -30.54
N LYS A 715 -45.11 -10.42 -31.60
CA LYS A 715 -46.31 -9.63 -31.89
C LYS A 715 -47.58 -10.43 -31.60
N LYS A 716 -48.63 -9.73 -31.14
CA LYS A 716 -50.00 -10.23 -31.22
C LYS A 716 -50.28 -10.64 -32.66
N VAL A 717 -50.37 -11.94 -32.91
CA VAL A 717 -50.69 -12.49 -34.21
C VAL A 717 -52.06 -11.94 -34.60
N THR A 718 -52.13 -11.15 -35.67
CA THR A 718 -53.41 -10.69 -36.19
C THR A 718 -54.11 -11.88 -36.85
N VAL A 719 -55.44 -11.96 -36.86
CA VAL A 719 -56.22 -13.09 -37.43
C VAL A 719 -55.76 -13.50 -38.84
N LYS A 720 -55.25 -12.54 -39.60
CA LYS A 720 -54.67 -12.73 -40.94
C LYS A 720 -53.34 -13.50 -40.94
N GLU A 721 -52.46 -13.32 -39.95
CA GLU A 721 -51.24 -14.11 -39.76
C GLU A 721 -51.53 -15.49 -39.14
N TRP A 722 -52.56 -15.58 -38.29
CA TRP A 722 -53.03 -16.87 -37.75
C TRP A 722 -53.61 -17.76 -38.85
N MET A 723 -54.46 -17.21 -39.74
CA MET A 723 -54.94 -17.95 -40.92
C MET A 723 -53.80 -18.36 -41.84
N LYS A 724 -52.81 -17.49 -42.06
CA LYS A 724 -51.67 -17.80 -42.92
C LYS A 724 -50.81 -18.94 -42.36
N ARG A 725 -50.60 -18.97 -41.03
CA ARG A 725 -49.93 -20.06 -40.31
C ARG A 725 -50.76 -21.36 -40.28
N TRP A 726 -52.09 -21.28 -40.24
CA TRP A 726 -52.98 -22.45 -40.23
C TRP A 726 -53.00 -23.21 -41.57
N PHE A 727 -52.78 -22.51 -42.69
CA PHE A 727 -52.78 -23.09 -44.04
C PHE A 727 -51.38 -23.36 -44.61
N SER A 728 -50.30 -23.02 -43.90
CA SER A 728 -48.93 -23.32 -44.32
C SER A 728 -48.39 -24.53 -43.56
N ASP A 729 -48.03 -25.57 -44.29
CA ASP A 729 -47.65 -26.90 -43.79
C ASP A 729 -46.18 -26.95 -43.31
N GLU A 730 -45.76 -26.01 -42.46
CA GLU A 730 -44.43 -26.02 -41.82
C GLU A 730 -44.56 -26.17 -40.30
N LYS A 731 -44.14 -27.33 -39.77
CA LYS A 731 -44.11 -27.65 -38.35
C LYS A 731 -42.88 -27.02 -37.68
N PRO A 732 -43.01 -26.14 -36.66
CA PRO A 732 -41.90 -25.79 -35.80
C PRO A 732 -41.72 -26.87 -34.73
N GLN A 733 -40.51 -27.42 -34.65
CA GLN A 733 -40.01 -28.12 -33.46
C GLN A 733 -40.05 -27.16 -32.27
N TYR A 734 -40.85 -27.49 -31.25
CA TYR A 734 -40.66 -26.99 -29.90
C TYR A 734 -39.95 -28.07 -29.11
N THR A 735 -38.64 -27.91 -28.89
CA THR A 735 -37.91 -28.66 -27.87
C THR A 735 -37.45 -27.70 -26.78
N HIS A 736 -37.82 -28.07 -25.56
CA HIS A 736 -37.59 -27.42 -24.29
C HIS A 736 -36.15 -26.98 -24.01
N ASN A 737 -36.04 -25.91 -23.24
CA ASN A 737 -34.89 -25.56 -22.40
C ASN A 737 -34.39 -26.73 -21.55
N LYS A 738 -33.06 -26.88 -21.47
CA LYS A 738 -32.30 -27.10 -20.23
C LYS A 738 -30.93 -26.41 -20.36
N PRO A 739 -30.47 -25.61 -19.39
CA PRO A 739 -29.07 -25.21 -19.30
C PRO A 739 -28.30 -26.21 -18.42
N GLY A 740 -27.19 -26.71 -18.94
CA GLY A 740 -26.17 -27.43 -18.16
C GLY A 740 -26.16 -28.94 -18.31
N GLU A 741 -25.64 -29.43 -19.43
CA GLU A 741 -24.99 -30.74 -19.53
C GLU A 741 -23.75 -30.57 -20.42
N PHE A 742 -22.56 -30.60 -19.81
CA PHE A 742 -21.36 -31.01 -20.52
C PHE A 742 -21.32 -32.54 -20.40
N ALA A 743 -21.49 -33.22 -21.53
CA ALA A 743 -21.20 -34.63 -21.66
C ALA A 743 -20.23 -34.79 -22.83
N ASP A 744 -19.05 -35.29 -22.46
CA ASP A 744 -18.01 -35.76 -23.35
C ASP A 744 -18.52 -36.90 -24.25
N GLN A 745 -17.92 -36.98 -25.44
CA GLN A 745 -18.18 -38.05 -26.41
C GLN A 745 -17.75 -39.42 -25.85
N GLU A 746 -18.68 -40.38 -25.82
CA GLU A 746 -18.36 -41.80 -25.73
C GLU A 746 -17.93 -42.34 -27.11
N GLY A 747 -16.78 -43.01 -27.13
CA GLY A 747 -16.46 -44.05 -28.12
C GLY A 747 -16.55 -45.40 -27.44
N GLU A 748 -17.38 -46.30 -28.00
CA GLU A 748 -17.53 -47.68 -27.56
C GLU A 748 -16.22 -48.48 -27.67
N THR A 749 -15.89 -49.29 -26.65
CA THR A 749 -15.54 -50.72 -26.82
C THR A 749 -15.76 -51.49 -25.51
N PRO A 750 -16.16 -52.78 -25.55
CA PRO A 750 -16.55 -53.55 -24.36
C PRO A 750 -15.44 -54.49 -23.85
N ASN A 751 -15.28 -54.57 -22.52
CA ASN A 751 -15.08 -55.79 -21.71
C ASN A 751 -14.41 -55.49 -20.36
N ALA A 752 -15.09 -55.77 -19.24
CA ALA A 752 -14.50 -56.38 -18.04
C ALA A 752 -15.59 -56.74 -16.99
N PRO A 753 -15.35 -57.72 -16.10
CA PRO A 753 -16.35 -58.30 -15.19
C PRO A 753 -16.46 -57.62 -13.82
N GLN A 754 -17.51 -58.04 -13.10
CA GLN A 754 -17.96 -57.71 -11.75
C GLN A 754 -16.90 -57.81 -10.63
N GLU A 755 -17.07 -56.98 -9.60
CA GLU A 755 -17.27 -57.31 -8.15
C GLU A 755 -16.62 -56.26 -7.22
N GLY A 756 -17.27 -55.96 -6.08
CA GLY A 756 -16.59 -55.36 -4.93
C GLY A 756 -17.34 -54.26 -4.18
N ASP A 757 -18.31 -54.69 -3.38
CA ASP A 757 -19.19 -53.96 -2.46
C ASP A 757 -18.48 -53.38 -1.21
N LYS A 758 -19.21 -52.49 -0.50
CA LYS A 758 -19.21 -52.13 0.95
C LYS A 758 -18.55 -50.83 1.42
N THR A 759 -19.34 -49.78 1.66
CA THR A 759 -20.11 -49.37 2.88
C THR A 759 -19.23 -48.61 3.89
N HIS A 760 -19.59 -47.48 4.51
CA HIS A 760 -20.73 -47.01 5.32
C HIS A 760 -20.50 -45.49 5.56
N GLN A 761 -21.37 -44.61 6.05
CA GLN A 761 -22.80 -44.52 6.35
C GLN A 761 -22.95 -43.09 6.92
N ALA A 762 -23.89 -42.30 6.41
CA ALA A 762 -24.22 -40.97 6.92
C ALA A 762 -25.38 -41.08 7.91
N ASP A 763 -25.30 -40.30 9.00
CA ASP A 763 -26.40 -40.05 9.94
C ASP A 763 -26.89 -38.61 9.75
N PRO A 764 -28.21 -38.32 9.82
CA PRO A 764 -28.80 -37.08 9.33
C PRO A 764 -29.14 -36.09 10.45
N GLY A 765 -29.08 -34.81 10.12
CA GLY A 765 -29.69 -33.76 10.93
C GLY A 765 -29.36 -32.38 10.39
N HIS A 766 -30.32 -31.74 9.71
CA HIS A 766 -30.70 -30.33 9.90
C HIS A 766 -31.76 -29.94 8.86
N GLU A 767 -33.03 -29.93 9.30
CA GLU A 767 -34.12 -29.16 8.71
C GLU A 767 -34.59 -28.16 9.77
N PHE A 768 -34.32 -26.87 9.57
CA PHE A 768 -35.15 -25.77 10.08
C PHE A 768 -34.83 -24.47 9.32
N TYR A 769 -35.71 -24.06 8.42
CA TYR A 769 -35.85 -22.68 7.95
C TYR A 769 -37.34 -22.33 8.04
N GLY A 770 -37.64 -21.25 8.74
CA GLY A 770 -38.99 -20.68 8.84
C GLY A 770 -38.95 -19.33 9.56
N ASP A 771 -39.38 -18.29 8.84
CA ASP A 771 -39.91 -16.99 9.29
C ASP A 771 -39.00 -16.02 10.07
N ASP A 772 -38.30 -15.13 9.34
CA ASP A 772 -37.70 -13.88 9.89
C ASP A 772 -38.10 -12.60 9.09
N ASP A 773 -39.00 -12.70 8.09
CA ASP A 773 -39.36 -11.57 7.22
C ASP A 773 -40.30 -10.53 7.88
N ASP A 774 -40.98 -10.89 8.97
CA ASP A 774 -41.99 -10.04 9.62
C ASP A 774 -41.40 -9.00 10.59
N GLU A 775 -40.23 -9.26 11.19
CA GLU A 775 -39.64 -8.39 12.23
C GLU A 775 -38.95 -7.14 11.63
N PHE A 776 -38.49 -7.21 10.38
CA PHE A 776 -37.86 -6.09 9.67
C PHE A 776 -38.88 -5.03 9.22
N LEU A 777 -40.03 -5.46 8.72
CA LEU A 777 -41.10 -4.57 8.27
C LEU A 777 -41.71 -3.79 9.44
N GLU A 778 -41.89 -4.42 10.60
CA GLU A 778 -42.39 -3.75 11.81
C GLU A 778 -41.45 -2.63 12.29
N ASN A 779 -40.13 -2.87 12.29
CA ASN A 779 -39.14 -1.89 12.71
C ASN A 779 -39.05 -0.67 11.76
N MET A 780 -39.26 -0.87 10.45
CA MET A 780 -39.33 0.22 9.48
C MET A 780 -40.60 1.08 9.64
N VAL A 781 -41.74 0.46 9.96
CA VAL A 781 -42.99 1.19 10.24
C VAL A 781 -42.86 2.03 11.51
N ILE A 782 -42.21 1.50 12.55
CA ILE A 782 -41.94 2.24 13.80
C ILE A 782 -41.05 3.46 13.54
N LEU A 783 -40.01 3.33 12.73
CA LEU A 783 -39.12 4.45 12.38
C LEU A 783 -39.84 5.52 11.54
N ALA A 784 -40.68 5.10 10.58
CA ALA A 784 -41.50 6.03 9.79
C ALA A 784 -42.52 6.79 10.67
N LEU A 785 -43.16 6.10 11.62
CA LEU A 785 -44.06 6.72 12.59
C LEU A 785 -43.32 7.68 13.52
N ALA A 786 -42.14 7.32 14.03
CA ALA A 786 -41.32 8.19 14.86
C ALA A 786 -40.90 9.47 14.10
N PHE A 787 -40.50 9.34 12.83
CA PHE A 787 -40.16 10.49 11.98
C PHE A 787 -41.36 11.40 11.72
N SER A 788 -42.55 10.81 11.50
CA SER A 788 -43.80 11.55 11.32
C SER A 788 -44.20 12.34 12.57
N VAL A 789 -43.97 11.79 13.77
CA VAL A 789 -44.22 12.46 15.05
C VAL A 789 -43.24 13.62 15.26
N VAL A 790 -41.97 13.46 14.90
CA VAL A 790 -40.98 14.55 14.96
C VAL A 790 -41.39 15.70 14.02
N ILE A 791 -41.82 15.40 12.80
CA ILE A 791 -42.33 16.41 11.86
C ILE A 791 -43.57 17.12 12.43
N LEU A 792 -44.50 16.39 13.04
CA LEU A 792 -45.69 16.97 13.67
C LEU A 792 -45.34 17.84 14.88
N VAL A 793 -44.32 17.47 15.66
CA VAL A 793 -43.83 18.27 16.79
C VAL A 793 -43.16 19.54 16.28
N ILE A 794 -42.33 19.47 15.23
CA ILE A 794 -41.72 20.64 14.58
C ILE A 794 -42.82 21.56 14.03
N TYR A 795 -43.80 21.01 13.34
CA TYR A 795 -44.94 21.75 12.79
C TYR A 795 -45.80 22.42 13.88
N ARG A 796 -46.05 21.72 14.99
CA ARG A 796 -46.75 22.27 16.16
C ARG A 796 -45.95 23.40 16.83
N ASN A 797 -44.63 23.25 16.93
CA ASN A 797 -43.75 24.26 17.53
C ASN A 797 -43.66 25.52 16.64
N TRP A 798 -43.64 25.34 15.32
CA TRP A 798 -43.69 26.41 14.33
C TRP A 798 -45.02 27.19 14.38
N ARG A 799 -46.16 26.51 14.50
CA ARG A 799 -47.47 27.17 14.75
C ARG A 799 -47.51 27.92 16.08
N GLY A 800 -46.89 27.38 17.13
CA GLY A 800 -46.83 28.00 18.45
C GLY A 800 -46.04 29.32 18.47
N GLN A 801 -45.01 29.44 17.63
CA GLN A 801 -44.26 30.70 17.46
C GLN A 801 -45.04 31.77 16.71
N GLN A 802 -45.87 31.42 15.72
CA GLN A 802 -46.72 32.38 15.01
C GLN A 802 -47.82 33.00 15.89
N GLN A 803 -48.35 32.26 16.87
CA GLN A 803 -49.39 32.78 17.78
C GLN A 803 -48.87 33.68 18.90
N ARG A 804 -47.54 33.71 19.15
CA ARG A 804 -46.92 34.59 20.15
C ARG A 804 -46.45 35.94 19.57
N GLY A 805 -46.79 36.23 18.31
CA GLY A 805 -46.38 37.44 17.58
C GLY A 805 -47.48 38.49 17.35
N GLN A 806 -48.49 38.64 18.21
CA GLN A 806 -49.40 39.80 18.17
C GLN A 806 -49.39 40.57 19.51
N PRO A 807 -48.96 41.85 19.53
CA PRO A 807 -48.85 42.63 20.76
C PRO A 807 -50.19 43.27 21.17
N GLN A 808 -50.51 43.19 22.46
CA GLN A 808 -51.69 43.83 23.05
C GLN A 808 -51.23 44.94 24.00
N GLN A 809 -51.19 46.19 23.51
CA GLN A 809 -51.02 47.39 24.35
C GLN A 809 -52.32 48.20 24.36
N ARG A 810 -52.89 48.36 25.57
CA ARG A 810 -54.05 49.20 25.88
C ARG A 810 -53.58 50.56 26.44
N ARG A 811 -54.21 51.62 25.91
CA ARG A 811 -54.50 52.97 26.45
C ARG A 811 -53.35 54.01 26.56
N GLY A 812 -53.56 55.13 25.84
CA GLY A 812 -52.70 56.34 25.72
C GLY A 812 -52.88 57.38 26.84
N PRO A 813 -52.78 58.73 26.61
CA PRO A 813 -52.89 59.47 25.34
C PRO A 813 -51.78 60.51 25.05
N GLY A 814 -51.77 61.11 23.83
CA GLY A 814 -51.26 62.48 23.65
C GLY A 814 -50.50 62.80 22.35
N GLN A 815 -51.16 63.60 21.50
CA GLN A 815 -50.61 64.61 20.56
C GLN A 815 -50.08 64.18 19.17
N ALA A 816 -50.80 64.67 18.16
CA ALA A 816 -50.35 64.98 16.79
C ALA A 816 -49.57 66.32 16.80
N PRO A 817 -48.84 66.75 15.73
CA PRO A 817 -49.37 66.87 14.35
C PRO A 817 -48.40 66.60 13.16
N ALA A 818 -49.00 66.48 11.96
CA ALA A 818 -48.62 67.04 10.64
C ALA A 818 -47.22 66.72 10.04
N GLN A 819 -46.97 66.54 8.73
CA GLN A 819 -47.69 66.65 7.45
C GLN A 819 -46.72 66.09 6.37
N GLY A 820 -47.20 65.33 5.37
CA GLY A 820 -47.01 65.73 3.95
C GLY A 820 -46.13 64.78 3.10
N PRO A 821 -46.31 64.72 1.76
CA PRO A 821 -46.58 63.45 1.07
C PRO A 821 -45.69 63.13 -0.17
N GLY A 822 -45.92 61.94 -0.76
CA GLY A 822 -45.54 61.58 -2.15
C GLY A 822 -44.62 60.35 -2.22
N ASN A 823 -44.66 59.49 -3.22
CA ASN A 823 -45.44 59.38 -4.44
C ASN A 823 -45.25 57.92 -4.94
N GLY A 824 -46.24 57.32 -5.61
CA GLY A 824 -46.07 55.99 -6.22
C GLY A 824 -45.08 55.99 -7.40
N HIS A 825 -44.70 54.79 -7.87
CA HIS A 825 -44.80 54.34 -9.28
C HIS A 825 -44.19 52.93 -9.48
N ALA A 826 -45.02 52.07 -10.06
CA ALA A 826 -44.85 50.97 -11.04
C ALA A 826 -43.53 50.17 -11.25
N PRO A 827 -43.64 48.91 -11.75
CA PRO A 827 -42.58 47.88 -11.76
C PRO A 827 -41.78 47.76 -13.07
N ALA A 828 -40.60 47.12 -12.98
CA ALA A 828 -39.62 46.93 -14.07
C ALA A 828 -39.82 45.62 -14.89
N PRO A 829 -39.30 45.53 -16.14
CA PRO A 829 -39.69 44.55 -17.17
C PRO A 829 -38.76 43.31 -17.29
N PRO A 830 -39.11 42.27 -18.09
CA PRO A 830 -38.42 40.97 -18.14
C PRO A 830 -37.18 40.95 -19.07
N PRO A 831 -36.27 39.97 -18.91
CA PRO A 831 -35.02 39.90 -19.67
C PRO A 831 -35.18 39.24 -21.05
N GLY A 832 -34.46 39.79 -22.04
CA GLY A 832 -34.37 39.31 -23.43
C GLY A 832 -33.26 38.25 -23.67
N PRO A 833 -33.09 37.79 -24.93
CA PRO A 833 -32.28 36.61 -25.27
C PRO A 833 -30.79 36.91 -25.55
N ALA A 834 -29.99 35.83 -25.48
CA ALA A 834 -28.52 35.76 -25.47
C ALA A 834 -27.77 36.35 -26.68
N PRO A 835 -26.47 36.70 -26.52
CA PRO A 835 -25.55 36.92 -27.64
C PRO A 835 -24.73 35.67 -27.98
N GLY A 836 -24.46 35.52 -29.28
CA GLY A 836 -23.87 34.35 -29.91
C GLY A 836 -22.35 34.23 -29.89
N PHE A 837 -21.95 33.07 -30.40
CA PHE A 837 -20.62 32.49 -30.51
C PHE A 837 -19.82 33.10 -31.69
N ASP A 838 -18.57 33.52 -31.45
CA ASP A 838 -17.61 33.97 -32.48
C ASP A 838 -16.50 32.90 -32.67
N PRO A 839 -16.42 32.21 -33.82
CA PRO A 839 -15.49 31.10 -34.03
C PRO A 839 -14.10 31.51 -34.54
N ARG A 840 -13.60 32.74 -34.28
CA ARG A 840 -12.31 33.21 -34.84
C ARG A 840 -11.17 33.40 -33.83
N ASN A 841 -11.28 32.92 -32.60
CA ASN A 841 -10.21 33.07 -31.60
C ASN A 841 -9.92 31.76 -30.85
N ASN A 842 -9.31 30.79 -31.55
CA ASN A 842 -8.78 29.57 -30.94
C ASN A 842 -7.27 29.45 -31.24
N PRO A 843 -6.36 29.55 -30.25
CA PRO A 843 -4.91 29.51 -30.47
C PRO A 843 -4.30 28.09 -30.51
N TRP A 844 -5.10 27.04 -30.62
CA TRP A 844 -4.60 25.66 -30.72
C TRP A 844 -5.26 24.91 -31.89
N GLN A 845 -4.67 25.03 -33.08
CA GLN A 845 -4.94 24.12 -34.19
C GLN A 845 -3.66 23.35 -34.52
N VAL A 846 -3.71 22.05 -34.26
CA VAL A 846 -2.79 21.03 -34.79
C VAL A 846 -3.38 20.53 -36.11
N PRO A 847 -2.62 20.48 -37.22
CA PRO A 847 -3.15 19.98 -38.49
C PRO A 847 -3.20 18.44 -38.51
N PRO A 848 -4.20 17.83 -39.20
CA PRO A 848 -4.32 16.38 -39.34
C PRO A 848 -3.32 15.79 -40.36
N PRO A 849 -3.02 14.47 -40.28
CA PRO A 849 -2.00 13.82 -41.10
C PRO A 849 -2.45 13.63 -42.55
N ALA A 850 -1.53 13.91 -43.49
CA ALA A 850 -1.67 13.57 -44.88
C ALA A 850 -1.48 12.06 -45.07
N GLY A 851 -2.42 11.43 -45.77
CA GLY A 851 -2.32 10.04 -46.19
C GLY A 851 -1.36 9.83 -47.35
N ALA A 852 -0.66 8.70 -47.31
CA ALA A 852 -0.26 7.88 -48.44
C ALA A 852 -0.53 6.42 -48.05
#